data_AF-A0A0F9RJQ2-F1
#
_entry.id   AF-A0A0F9RJQ2-F1
#
_cell.length_a   1.000
_cell.length_b   1.000
_cell.length_c   1.000
_cell.angle_alpha   90.00
_cell.angle_beta   90.00
_cell.angle_gamma   90.00
#
_symmetry.space_group_name_H-M   'P 1'
#
loop_
_entity.id
_entity.type
_entity.pdbx_description
1 polymer ?
#
loop_
_entity_poly.entity_id
_entity_poly.type
_entity_poly.pdbx_seq_one_letter_code
_entity_poly.pdbx_strand_id
1 'polypeptide(L)'
;MTRPILKRTSWYDGQAVTETDLDVEQTAWHDSLANNTDFQVGSGIEQEFSTQRVLFDTNNVPSATATLISTQNFDGEPIYPIDSSGNTVYLQPLDSFEGNQLEIELSGASLGGTPVTNVYLFGITFGGGFIHEVINFKQNESQITRNYFTKIVAIMTQDFRGNQNTIITGTASNNYGGRLRILESLPMTLSRDIIMVEQSVEPDMSYVDFKPATLSKTLDTLLNEIANTESLNADDLEINVTSTTTRTLFVNDAKGLIIGQKFKATTNNIQKVSILLSVSENTLAVSGEEFDWTGDIVVGIRPLQTTTSCPTDITPNSAIEFDPEFSPIAEISFDQNDLLALGITLTDELQVVDFVFTQSLLANPNLAPTIDIGAYYMLTIRRSGNTSVGNIVLQEAANTNADPNETDPMYMSVFSNNVWTDIINSDLWFKIYTNAIRITDGTAFDSGVQVTSPRTKTNTTTGLDESYIEGRHSLLDVSQTTKNYVILQRSTNFTDSVSHPSTGNPVFSRIEDAPSIAVVLQSTLTTLIDASSEPIVIGSVRDTNPVGNPQISGIIEFPGLVRSNTFTIIQPASDLQLNNLVGSILVPNTAEPELKYRIIDVEFNTDAYGDVNNDGTIDSDDVSRAQVLDGYSKDLVSGSLASVAQRNAIVDGTVTMEEIIRADVTDDGIIDITDPQMIQQNIALGTAFIAGSNFNRAVLTIESLTNPLTTTPNMITADSAFNAVPFTNLTYRIDFVSLWVPHNLELVDLRRFVPKTFTKFSSSDITASTPSGGKNISFIPGDLLFGGELLNLDETQYKIDFEVNTIVVDLSDGSTQGEINIFSNFIKNKMYFYDGTLVASGALENNQIRVTASIQSFVKDSDGYDFESLDGYTKIETTVALLYVQSSGLLRIRADNIRNSITRPELRTKIILTVYLKKAGFRNTETSVTSSELEELLTLL
;
A
#
# COMPACT_ATOMS: atom_id res chain seq x y z
N MET A 1 18.49 9.53 -11.45
CA MET A 1 19.87 8.97 -11.46
C MET A 1 20.00 7.97 -10.33
N THR A 2 19.65 6.72 -10.63
CA THR A 2 19.90 5.55 -9.81
C THR A 2 21.40 5.35 -9.63
N ARG A 3 21.86 5.14 -8.39
CA ARG A 3 23.26 4.76 -8.16
C ARG A 3 23.44 3.29 -8.62
N PRO A 4 24.51 2.94 -9.34
CA PRO A 4 24.70 1.57 -9.80
C PRO A 4 24.80 0.60 -8.62
N ILE A 5 24.22 -0.59 -8.76
CA ILE A 5 24.30 -1.67 -7.77
C ILE A 5 25.78 -2.04 -7.58
N LEU A 6 26.25 -2.03 -6.33
CA LEU A 6 27.64 -2.32 -6.00
C LEU A 6 27.89 -3.84 -5.99
N LYS A 7 28.59 -4.33 -7.02
CA LYS A 7 29.09 -5.71 -7.06
C LYS A 7 30.34 -5.85 -6.18
N ARG A 8 30.45 -6.98 -5.47
CA ARG A 8 31.63 -7.39 -4.69
C ARG A 8 32.18 -8.72 -5.19
N THR A 9 33.42 -9.03 -4.81
CA THR A 9 34.05 -10.30 -5.18
C THR A 9 33.47 -11.45 -4.37
N SER A 10 33.16 -12.57 -5.04
CA SER A 10 32.76 -13.82 -4.39
C SER A 10 34.00 -14.59 -3.94
N TRP A 11 34.44 -14.39 -2.70
CA TRP A 11 35.70 -14.99 -2.18
C TRP A 11 35.67 -16.52 -2.02
N TYR A 12 34.51 -17.15 -2.19
CA TYR A 12 34.30 -18.59 -1.98
C TYR A 12 34.00 -19.36 -3.27
N ASP A 13 34.34 -18.78 -4.43
CA ASP A 13 34.09 -19.36 -5.75
C ASP A 13 35.13 -20.41 -6.20
N GLY A 14 36.22 -20.58 -5.43
CA GLY A 14 37.30 -21.50 -5.74
C GLY A 14 38.28 -21.01 -6.81
N GLN A 15 38.16 -19.74 -7.24
CA GLN A 15 39.05 -19.13 -8.21
C GLN A 15 40.30 -18.54 -7.56
N ALA A 16 41.32 -18.27 -8.39
CA ALA A 16 42.50 -17.52 -7.95
C ALA A 16 42.14 -16.03 -7.89
N VAL A 17 42.44 -15.38 -6.77
CA VAL A 17 42.24 -13.94 -6.59
C VAL A 17 43.08 -13.16 -7.62
N THR A 18 42.42 -12.32 -8.41
CA THR A 18 43.03 -11.46 -9.42
C THR A 18 43.13 -10.00 -8.96
N GLU A 19 43.91 -9.20 -9.67
CA GLU A 19 43.98 -7.74 -9.44
C GLU A 19 42.61 -7.08 -9.66
N THR A 20 41.86 -7.54 -10.66
CA THR A 20 40.48 -7.08 -10.90
C THR A 20 39.54 -7.39 -9.72
N ASP A 21 39.73 -8.51 -9.02
CA ASP A 21 38.93 -8.84 -7.84
C ASP A 21 39.23 -7.92 -6.66
N LEU A 22 40.50 -7.50 -6.52
CA LEU A 22 40.92 -6.53 -5.50
C LEU A 22 40.43 -5.12 -5.84
N ASP A 23 40.47 -4.71 -7.10
CA ASP A 23 39.97 -3.41 -7.56
C ASP A 23 38.45 -3.30 -7.37
N VAL A 24 37.70 -4.35 -7.70
CA VAL A 24 36.25 -4.41 -7.50
C VAL A 24 35.92 -4.34 -6.01
N GLU A 25 36.61 -5.10 -5.17
CA GLU A 25 36.39 -5.06 -3.72
C GLU A 25 36.77 -3.70 -3.13
N GLN A 26 37.88 -3.10 -3.57
CA GLN A 26 38.30 -1.79 -3.10
C GLN A 26 37.32 -0.69 -3.52
N THR A 27 36.80 -0.75 -4.74
CA THR A 27 35.76 0.18 -5.22
C THR A 27 34.49 0.01 -4.41
N ALA A 28 34.03 -1.23 -4.21
CA ALA A 28 32.86 -1.52 -3.40
C ALA A 28 33.04 -1.05 -1.95
N TRP A 29 34.24 -1.21 -1.38
CA TRP A 29 34.55 -0.76 -0.04
C TRP A 29 34.63 0.77 0.04
N HIS A 30 35.26 1.45 -0.92
CA HIS A 30 35.30 2.92 -0.96
C HIS A 30 33.91 3.53 -1.13
N ASP A 31 33.08 2.98 -2.01
CA ASP A 31 31.73 3.47 -2.24
C ASP A 31 30.81 3.14 -1.05
N SER A 32 30.97 1.97 -0.44
CA SER A 32 30.28 1.62 0.81
C SER A 32 30.74 2.49 1.98
N LEU A 33 32.03 2.82 2.07
CA LEU A 33 32.57 3.71 3.10
C LEU A 33 32.09 5.14 2.86
N ALA A 34 32.06 5.61 1.61
CA ALA A 34 31.49 6.91 1.23
C ALA A 34 30.00 6.99 1.63
N ASN A 35 29.24 5.93 1.37
CA ASN A 35 27.83 5.81 1.79
C ASN A 35 27.67 5.75 3.31
N ASN A 36 28.56 5.05 4.02
CA ASN A 36 28.57 5.02 5.49
C ASN A 36 29.04 6.35 6.12
N THR A 37 29.89 7.12 5.43
CA THR A 37 30.30 8.46 5.88
C THR A 37 29.23 9.53 5.70
N ASP A 38 28.17 9.26 4.93
CA ASP A 38 26.96 10.10 4.83
C ASP A 38 25.99 9.93 6.03
N PHE A 39 26.47 9.42 7.17
CA PHE A 39 25.77 9.38 8.47
C PHE A 39 24.49 8.53 8.55
N GLN A 40 24.28 7.60 7.61
CA GLN A 40 23.09 6.74 7.60
C GLN A 40 23.29 5.48 8.44
N VAL A 41 22.96 5.55 9.73
CA VAL A 41 22.91 4.38 10.62
C VAL A 41 21.46 3.95 10.80
N GLY A 42 21.12 2.70 10.44
CA GLY A 42 19.82 2.08 10.70
C GLY A 42 19.17 1.43 9.48
N SER A 43 17.96 0.90 9.68
CA SER A 43 17.11 0.31 8.64
C SER A 43 15.92 1.21 8.28
N GLY A 44 15.66 1.42 6.99
CA GLY A 44 14.51 2.21 6.52
C GLY A 44 14.60 2.59 5.04
N ILE A 45 13.60 3.33 4.55
CA ILE A 45 13.46 3.73 3.15
C ILE A 45 14.05 5.11 2.95
N GLU A 46 14.84 5.32 1.91
CA GLU A 46 15.40 6.63 1.59
C GLU A 46 14.28 7.61 1.24
N GLN A 47 14.21 8.75 1.93
CA GLN A 47 13.29 9.81 1.54
C GLN A 47 13.87 10.60 0.36
N GLU A 48 13.37 10.37 -0.85
CA GLU A 48 13.82 11.08 -2.06
C GLU A 48 13.46 12.57 -2.02
N PHE A 49 12.27 12.91 -1.50
CA PHE A 49 11.76 14.28 -1.43
C PHE A 49 11.20 14.60 -0.04
N SER A 50 11.50 15.80 0.49
CA SER A 50 10.95 16.26 1.78
C SER A 50 9.42 16.41 1.75
N THR A 51 8.88 16.73 0.59
CA THR A 51 7.45 16.82 0.27
C THR A 51 7.19 16.18 -1.09
N GLN A 52 6.13 15.39 -1.20
CA GLN A 52 5.74 14.76 -2.44
C GLN A 52 5.44 15.80 -3.53
N ARG A 53 5.95 15.58 -4.74
CA ARG A 53 5.80 16.51 -5.85
C ARG A 53 4.41 16.38 -6.48
N VAL A 54 3.62 17.44 -6.43
CA VAL A 54 2.29 17.52 -7.07
C VAL A 54 2.48 17.96 -8.52
N LEU A 55 2.01 17.16 -9.46
CA LEU A 55 2.02 17.47 -10.89
C LEU A 55 0.76 18.21 -11.31
N PHE A 56 -0.40 17.73 -10.87
CA PHE A 56 -1.71 18.30 -11.19
C PHE A 56 -2.60 18.35 -9.95
N ASP A 57 -3.40 19.40 -9.84
CA ASP A 57 -4.39 19.57 -8.78
C ASP A 57 -5.57 20.37 -9.32
N THR A 58 -6.73 19.73 -9.40
CA THR A 58 -7.96 20.33 -9.96
C THR A 58 -8.43 21.58 -9.22
N ASN A 59 -8.04 21.77 -7.96
CA ASN A 59 -8.36 22.99 -7.21
C ASN A 59 -7.37 24.14 -7.47
N ASN A 60 -6.26 23.88 -8.15
CA ASN A 60 -5.21 24.86 -8.43
C ASN A 60 -4.82 24.83 -9.92
N VAL A 61 -5.79 25.13 -10.79
CA VAL A 61 -5.61 25.19 -12.24
C VAL A 61 -5.74 26.61 -12.79
N PRO A 62 -5.15 26.93 -13.96
CA PRO A 62 -5.36 28.21 -14.63
C PRO A 62 -6.84 28.50 -14.95
N SER A 63 -7.17 29.77 -15.16
CA SER A 63 -8.56 30.23 -15.36
C SER A 63 -9.28 29.56 -16.54
N ALA A 64 -8.56 29.18 -17.60
CA ALA A 64 -9.13 28.46 -18.74
C ALA A 64 -9.69 27.09 -18.31
N THR A 65 -8.88 26.29 -17.61
CA THR A 65 -9.29 24.98 -17.08
C THR A 65 -10.33 25.12 -15.97
N ALA A 66 -10.20 26.12 -15.10
CA ALA A 66 -11.20 26.40 -14.06
C ALA A 66 -12.58 26.71 -14.67
N THR A 67 -12.61 27.34 -15.85
CA THR A 67 -13.86 27.61 -16.58
C THR A 67 -14.53 26.31 -17.00
N LEU A 68 -13.78 25.33 -17.55
CA LEU A 68 -14.31 24.02 -17.93
C LEU A 68 -15.00 23.31 -16.74
N ILE A 69 -14.38 23.36 -15.56
CA ILE A 69 -14.94 22.82 -14.32
C ILE A 69 -16.24 23.55 -13.95
N SER A 70 -16.23 24.88 -13.96
CA SER A 70 -17.40 25.69 -13.58
C SER A 70 -18.58 25.56 -14.54
N THR A 71 -18.32 25.26 -15.82
CA THR A 71 -19.35 25.07 -16.86
C THR A 71 -19.79 23.61 -17.00
N GLN A 72 -19.28 22.70 -16.17
CA GLN A 72 -19.50 21.24 -16.28
C GLN A 72 -19.19 20.74 -17.69
N ASN A 73 -17.99 21.05 -18.18
CA ASN A 73 -17.49 20.59 -19.47
C ASN A 73 -16.04 20.13 -19.36
N PHE A 74 -15.70 19.55 -18.20
CA PHE A 74 -14.36 19.09 -17.88
C PHE A 74 -14.16 17.63 -18.31
N ASP A 75 -15.18 16.79 -18.12
CA ASP A 75 -15.10 15.39 -18.52
C ASP A 75 -15.10 15.24 -20.05
N GLY A 76 -14.27 14.34 -20.54
CA GLY A 76 -14.09 14.10 -21.97
C GLY A 76 -13.35 15.19 -22.74
N GLU A 77 -12.75 16.18 -22.06
CA GLU A 77 -11.85 17.18 -22.66
C GLU A 77 -10.38 16.84 -22.33
N PRO A 78 -9.47 16.77 -23.32
CA PRO A 78 -8.05 16.56 -23.06
C PRO A 78 -7.43 17.76 -22.36
N ILE A 79 -6.88 17.53 -21.17
CA ILE A 79 -6.12 18.51 -20.42
C ILE A 79 -4.64 18.36 -20.78
N TYR A 80 -4.07 19.38 -21.40
CA TYR A 80 -2.67 19.45 -21.83
C TYR A 80 -1.77 20.15 -20.79
N PRO A 81 -0.44 19.95 -20.84
CA PRO A 81 0.47 20.52 -19.83
C PRO A 81 0.50 22.05 -19.85
N ILE A 82 0.20 22.63 -21.01
CA ILE A 82 0.15 24.07 -21.26
C ILE A 82 -1.21 24.39 -21.90
N ASP A 83 -1.91 25.40 -21.39
CA ASP A 83 -3.18 25.84 -21.95
C ASP A 83 -3.00 26.66 -23.26
N SER A 84 -4.12 26.99 -23.90
CA SER A 84 -4.13 27.80 -25.15
C SER A 84 -3.58 29.23 -24.97
N SER A 85 -3.41 29.69 -23.72
CA SER A 85 -2.82 30.99 -23.38
C SER A 85 -1.35 30.90 -22.99
N GLY A 86 -0.76 29.70 -23.02
CA GLY A 86 0.64 29.47 -22.67
C GLY A 86 0.91 29.28 -21.17
N ASN A 87 -0.13 29.14 -20.34
CA ASN A 87 0.05 28.90 -18.90
C ASN A 87 0.22 27.40 -18.63
N THR A 88 1.12 27.06 -17.70
CA THR A 88 1.27 25.69 -17.21
C THR A 88 0.02 25.26 -16.44
N VAL A 89 -0.60 24.16 -16.87
CA VAL A 89 -1.75 23.52 -16.20
C VAL A 89 -1.27 22.43 -15.25
N TYR A 90 -0.27 21.65 -15.65
CA TYR A 90 0.39 20.65 -14.81
C TYR A 90 1.87 20.51 -15.15
N LEU A 91 2.62 19.97 -14.19
CA LEU A 91 4.06 19.71 -14.32
C LEU A 91 4.32 18.33 -14.93
N GLN A 92 5.48 18.19 -15.57
CA GLN A 92 5.97 16.90 -16.08
C GLN A 92 6.73 16.10 -15.01
N PRO A 93 6.76 14.76 -15.12
CA PRO A 93 7.60 13.89 -14.31
C PRO A 93 9.06 14.38 -14.26
N LEU A 94 9.72 14.22 -13.11
CA LEU A 94 11.06 14.75 -12.85
C LEU A 94 12.13 13.96 -13.62
N ASP A 95 11.99 12.63 -13.65
CA ASP A 95 12.92 11.77 -14.37
C ASP A 95 12.44 11.60 -15.81
N SER A 96 12.99 12.40 -16.71
CA SER A 96 12.67 12.35 -18.13
C SER A 96 13.37 11.19 -18.88
N PHE A 97 14.15 10.35 -18.20
CA PHE A 97 14.87 9.24 -18.81
C PHE A 97 14.21 7.91 -18.47
N GLU A 98 14.16 7.54 -17.19
CA GLU A 98 13.56 6.28 -16.73
C GLU A 98 12.05 6.43 -16.43
N GLY A 99 11.59 7.65 -16.24
CA GLY A 99 10.20 7.94 -15.87
C GLY A 99 9.94 7.79 -14.37
N ASN A 100 8.77 8.24 -13.94
CA ASN A 100 8.27 8.07 -12.57
C ASN A 100 6.90 7.38 -12.60
N GLN A 101 6.62 6.53 -11.62
CA GLN A 101 5.25 6.15 -11.29
C GLN A 101 4.51 7.33 -10.67
N LEU A 102 3.20 7.38 -10.87
CA LEU A 102 2.35 8.48 -10.45
C LEU A 102 1.35 7.98 -9.42
N GLU A 103 1.13 8.77 -8.37
CA GLU A 103 0.03 8.57 -7.44
C GLU A 103 -1.13 9.49 -7.85
N ILE A 104 -2.31 8.92 -8.04
CA ILE A 104 -3.55 9.63 -8.35
C ILE A 104 -4.44 9.57 -7.11
N GLU A 105 -4.74 10.73 -6.55
CA GLU A 105 -5.56 10.88 -5.35
C GLU A 105 -6.91 11.52 -5.74
N LEU A 106 -8.01 10.84 -5.38
CA LEU A 106 -9.36 11.39 -5.47
C LEU A 106 -9.94 11.57 -4.07
N SER A 107 -10.36 12.79 -3.74
CA SER A 107 -10.94 13.12 -2.42
C SER A 107 -12.21 13.96 -2.52
N GLY A 108 -13.16 13.75 -1.60
CA GLY A 108 -14.40 14.53 -1.53
C GLY A 108 -15.35 14.35 -2.72
N ALA A 109 -15.16 13.33 -3.55
CA ALA A 109 -16.12 12.93 -4.58
C ALA A 109 -17.25 12.10 -3.96
N SER A 110 -18.48 12.31 -4.43
CA SER A 110 -19.67 11.56 -3.98
C SER A 110 -19.73 10.19 -4.66
N LEU A 111 -18.77 9.34 -4.35
CA LEU A 111 -18.67 7.97 -4.86
C LEU A 111 -19.11 6.95 -3.81
N GLY A 112 -19.72 5.86 -4.27
CA GLY A 112 -20.15 4.72 -3.43
C GLY A 112 -21.18 3.88 -4.16
N GLY A 113 -20.99 2.55 -4.23
CA GLY A 113 -21.85 1.64 -5.00
C GLY A 113 -21.42 1.49 -6.46
N THR A 114 -22.35 1.70 -7.39
CA THR A 114 -22.08 1.70 -8.84
C THR A 114 -21.37 2.93 -9.45
N PRO A 115 -21.45 4.16 -8.89
CA PRO A 115 -20.68 5.30 -9.38
C PRO A 115 -19.18 4.99 -9.51
N VAL A 116 -18.62 5.30 -10.68
CA VAL A 116 -17.19 5.20 -10.97
C VAL A 116 -16.73 6.51 -11.57
N THR A 117 -15.56 7.00 -11.15
CA THR A 117 -14.82 8.05 -11.85
C THR A 117 -13.63 7.42 -12.55
N ASN A 118 -13.48 7.66 -13.86
CA ASN A 118 -12.33 7.19 -14.62
C ASN A 118 -11.36 8.35 -14.87
N VAL A 119 -10.07 8.11 -14.63
CA VAL A 119 -8.98 9.03 -14.95
C VAL A 119 -8.11 8.36 -16.02
N TYR A 120 -8.00 9.01 -17.17
CA TYR A 120 -7.22 8.52 -18.32
C TYR A 120 -5.93 9.32 -18.40
N LEU A 121 -4.80 8.63 -18.33
CA LEU A 121 -3.48 9.21 -18.52
C LEU A 121 -2.92 8.77 -19.87
N PHE A 122 -2.50 9.72 -20.69
CA PHE A 122 -1.79 9.47 -21.95
C PHE A 122 -0.36 9.95 -21.79
N GLY A 123 0.62 9.10 -22.07
CA GLY A 123 2.00 9.42 -21.78
C GLY A 123 3.01 8.58 -22.53
N ILE A 124 4.27 8.97 -22.37
CA ILE A 124 5.43 8.30 -22.95
C ILE A 124 6.18 7.59 -21.82
N THR A 125 6.57 6.33 -22.03
CA THR A 125 7.34 5.52 -21.08
C THR A 125 8.83 5.47 -21.42
N PHE A 126 9.60 4.75 -20.60
CA PHE A 126 10.97 4.36 -20.94
C PHE A 126 10.98 3.61 -22.28
N GLY A 127 11.97 3.91 -23.13
CA GLY A 127 12.03 3.37 -24.50
C GLY A 127 11.17 4.11 -25.54
N GLY A 128 10.36 5.10 -25.11
CA GLY A 128 9.62 5.99 -26.01
C GLY A 128 8.25 5.48 -26.44
N GLY A 129 7.72 4.42 -25.81
CA GLY A 129 6.37 3.92 -26.10
C GLY A 129 5.30 4.92 -25.72
N PHE A 130 4.33 5.17 -26.61
CA PHE A 130 3.17 6.00 -26.34
C PHE A 130 2.02 5.11 -25.86
N ILE A 131 1.62 5.27 -24.60
CA ILE A 131 0.63 4.40 -23.96
C ILE A 131 -0.47 5.22 -23.29
N HIS A 132 -1.55 4.53 -22.92
CA HIS A 132 -2.52 5.05 -21.96
C HIS A 132 -2.61 4.17 -20.71
N GLU A 133 -3.08 4.76 -19.62
CA GLU A 133 -3.44 4.04 -18.41
C GLU A 133 -4.76 4.62 -17.84
N VAL A 134 -5.70 3.73 -17.49
CA VAL A 134 -7.00 4.11 -16.95
C VAL A 134 -7.07 3.71 -15.48
N ILE A 135 -7.27 4.70 -14.61
CA ILE A 135 -7.44 4.50 -13.17
C ILE A 135 -8.91 4.72 -12.81
N ASN A 136 -9.54 3.70 -12.23
CA ASN A 136 -10.96 3.69 -11.89
C ASN A 136 -11.15 3.86 -10.39
N PHE A 137 -11.86 4.90 -9.97
CA PHE A 137 -12.20 5.17 -8.58
C PHE A 137 -13.67 4.84 -8.29
N LYS A 138 -13.91 3.93 -7.34
CA LYS A 138 -15.24 3.64 -6.78
C LYS A 138 -15.49 4.25 -5.41
N GLN A 139 -14.44 4.81 -4.82
CA GLN A 139 -14.45 5.55 -3.56
C GLN A 139 -13.30 6.57 -3.59
N ASN A 140 -13.29 7.46 -2.60
CA ASN A 140 -12.18 8.37 -2.39
C ASN A 140 -10.96 7.60 -1.86
N GLU A 141 -9.86 7.59 -2.62
CA GLU A 141 -8.61 6.95 -2.23
C GLU A 141 -7.44 7.46 -3.10
N SER A 142 -6.22 7.00 -2.79
CA SER A 142 -5.05 7.11 -3.66
C SER A 142 -4.79 5.78 -4.37
N GLN A 143 -4.51 5.83 -5.67
CA GLN A 143 -4.04 4.69 -6.46
C GLN A 143 -2.74 5.06 -7.17
N ILE A 144 -1.87 4.08 -7.41
CA ILE A 144 -0.58 4.29 -8.07
C ILE A 144 -0.66 3.74 -9.49
N THR A 145 -0.05 4.39 -10.48
CA THR A 145 0.05 3.87 -11.84
C THR A 145 0.95 2.63 -11.89
N ARG A 146 0.68 1.74 -12.86
CA ARG A 146 1.52 0.59 -13.16
C ARG A 146 2.81 1.04 -13.85
N ASN A 147 2.68 1.96 -14.82
CA ASN A 147 3.78 2.35 -15.69
C ASN A 147 4.58 3.54 -15.16
N TYR A 148 5.83 3.64 -15.61
CA TYR A 148 6.72 4.79 -15.39
C TYR A 148 6.62 5.75 -16.55
N PHE A 149 6.12 6.96 -16.29
CA PHE A 149 5.96 7.99 -17.30
C PHE A 149 7.18 8.91 -17.32
N THR A 150 7.86 8.98 -18.47
CA THR A 150 8.89 10.00 -18.74
C THR A 150 8.25 11.34 -19.11
N LYS A 151 7.04 11.29 -19.67
CA LYS A 151 6.24 12.46 -20.06
C LYS A 151 4.74 12.13 -20.02
N ILE A 152 3.93 13.07 -19.53
CA ILE A 152 2.47 13.04 -19.63
C ILE A 152 2.05 13.96 -20.78
N VAL A 153 1.36 13.41 -21.78
CA VAL A 153 0.89 14.11 -22.98
C VAL A 153 -0.46 14.76 -22.72
N ALA A 154 -1.40 14.02 -22.12
CA ALA A 154 -2.73 14.52 -21.79
C ALA A 154 -3.32 13.77 -20.59
N ILE A 155 -4.25 14.43 -19.89
CA ILE A 155 -5.10 13.85 -18.83
C ILE A 155 -6.55 14.04 -19.26
N MET A 156 -7.39 13.01 -19.09
CA MET A 156 -8.83 13.13 -19.23
C MET A 156 -9.55 12.51 -18.05
N THR A 157 -10.78 12.94 -17.81
CA THR A 157 -11.67 12.31 -16.84
C THR A 157 -13.01 11.97 -17.47
N GLN A 158 -13.68 10.97 -16.90
CA GLN A 158 -15.07 10.65 -17.16
C GLN A 158 -15.76 10.42 -15.81
N ASP A 159 -17.00 10.89 -15.72
CA ASP A 159 -17.83 10.85 -14.52
C ASP A 159 -17.13 11.45 -13.28
N PHE A 160 -16.61 12.67 -13.39
CA PHE A 160 -15.94 13.40 -12.31
C PHE A 160 -16.55 14.79 -12.09
N ARG A 161 -16.36 15.71 -13.04
CA ARG A 161 -16.86 17.10 -12.99
C ARG A 161 -17.95 17.39 -14.00
N GLY A 162 -18.41 16.35 -14.69
CA GLY A 162 -19.47 16.38 -15.68
C GLY A 162 -19.04 16.94 -17.03
N ASN A 163 -19.88 16.63 -18.02
CA ASN A 163 -19.88 17.28 -19.33
C ASN A 163 -21.33 17.61 -19.74
N GLN A 164 -21.51 18.27 -20.87
CA GLN A 164 -22.86 18.57 -21.40
C GLN A 164 -23.26 17.63 -22.55
N ASN A 165 -22.40 16.67 -22.91
CA ASN A 165 -22.62 15.81 -24.08
C ASN A 165 -23.48 14.59 -23.74
N THR A 166 -24.73 14.60 -24.23
CA THR A 166 -25.69 13.52 -24.04
C THR A 166 -25.88 12.63 -25.29
N ILE A 167 -25.11 12.85 -26.38
CA ILE A 167 -25.41 12.23 -27.68
C ILE A 167 -25.24 10.70 -27.69
N ILE A 168 -24.26 10.17 -26.96
CA ILE A 168 -23.85 8.76 -27.07
C ILE A 168 -24.82 7.84 -26.34
N THR A 169 -25.09 8.09 -25.06
CA THR A 169 -25.94 7.23 -24.21
C THR A 169 -27.27 7.88 -23.85
N GLY A 170 -27.62 9.02 -24.46
CA GLY A 170 -28.74 9.86 -24.03
C GLY A 170 -28.51 10.60 -22.70
N THR A 171 -27.38 10.37 -22.05
CA THR A 171 -27.02 10.93 -20.72
C THR A 171 -25.62 11.53 -20.75
N ALA A 172 -25.43 12.63 -20.03
CA ALA A 172 -24.13 13.28 -19.91
C ALA A 172 -23.19 12.51 -18.97
N SER A 173 -21.91 12.90 -18.93
CA SER A 173 -21.01 12.48 -17.86
C SER A 173 -21.51 13.00 -16.51
N ASN A 174 -21.50 12.16 -15.48
CA ASN A 174 -21.95 12.51 -14.15
C ASN A 174 -20.98 13.47 -13.45
N ASN A 175 -21.50 14.32 -12.57
CA ASN A 175 -20.70 15.22 -11.76
C ASN A 175 -20.74 14.76 -10.30
N TYR A 176 -19.78 13.93 -9.91
CA TYR A 176 -19.64 13.46 -8.53
C TYR A 176 -18.85 14.44 -7.65
N GLY A 177 -18.24 15.49 -8.24
CA GLY A 177 -17.48 16.49 -7.50
C GLY A 177 -16.13 15.97 -6.99
N GLY A 178 -15.59 16.61 -5.96
CA GLY A 178 -14.31 16.23 -5.36
C GLY A 178 -13.06 16.85 -6.00
N ARG A 179 -11.90 16.50 -5.49
CA ARG A 179 -10.59 17.00 -5.88
C ARG A 179 -9.74 15.83 -6.38
N LEU A 180 -9.30 15.93 -7.62
CA LEU A 180 -8.31 15.05 -8.22
C LEU A 180 -6.93 15.70 -8.12
N ARG A 181 -5.94 14.93 -7.65
CA ARG A 181 -4.51 15.29 -7.66
C ARG A 181 -3.71 14.17 -8.33
N ILE A 182 -2.68 14.56 -9.07
CA ILE A 182 -1.67 13.64 -9.60
C ILE A 182 -0.33 14.05 -9.01
N LEU A 183 0.37 13.12 -8.39
CA LEU A 183 1.63 13.30 -7.71
C LEU A 183 2.65 12.30 -8.25
N GLU A 184 3.94 12.56 -8.05
CA GLU A 184 4.96 11.51 -8.18
C GLU A 184 4.85 10.56 -6.99
N SER A 185 4.87 9.25 -7.23
CA SER A 185 4.75 8.26 -6.15
C SER A 185 5.92 8.34 -5.18
N LEU A 186 5.67 8.15 -3.89
CA LEU A 186 6.74 8.03 -2.89
C LEU A 186 7.52 6.71 -3.09
N PRO A 187 8.79 6.63 -2.67
CA PRO A 187 9.60 5.43 -2.86
C PRO A 187 9.10 4.26 -2.02
N MET A 188 9.13 3.05 -2.56
CA MET A 188 8.63 1.81 -1.94
C MET A 188 7.16 1.87 -1.48
N THR A 189 6.30 2.67 -2.12
CA THR A 189 4.88 2.73 -1.75
C THR A 189 4.17 1.43 -2.12
N LEU A 190 3.38 0.91 -1.19
CA LEU A 190 2.57 -0.27 -1.40
C LEU A 190 1.32 0.06 -2.22
N SER A 191 1.02 -0.74 -3.25
CA SER A 191 -0.22 -0.62 -4.02
C SER A 191 -0.75 -1.98 -4.47
N ARG A 192 -1.99 -1.99 -4.99
CA ARG A 192 -2.70 -3.20 -5.41
C ARG A 192 -2.14 -3.69 -6.75
N ASP A 193 -1.95 -5.00 -6.88
CA ASP A 193 -1.57 -5.65 -8.14
C ASP A 193 -2.51 -6.82 -8.42
N ILE A 194 -3.74 -6.44 -8.73
CA ILE A 194 -4.91 -7.32 -8.65
C ILE A 194 -5.22 -8.10 -9.92
N ILE A 195 -4.58 -7.78 -11.05
CA ILE A 195 -4.79 -8.49 -12.31
C ILE A 195 -3.69 -9.54 -12.43
N MET A 196 -4.07 -10.81 -12.43
CA MET A 196 -3.15 -11.92 -12.69
C MET A 196 -2.79 -11.95 -14.18
N VAL A 197 -3.82 -11.86 -15.03
CA VAL A 197 -3.75 -11.90 -16.49
C VAL A 197 -5.08 -11.35 -17.04
N GLU A 198 -5.04 -10.70 -18.21
CA GLU A 198 -6.24 -10.22 -18.89
C GLU A 198 -6.04 -10.12 -20.41
N GLN A 199 -7.15 -10.20 -21.14
CA GLN A 199 -7.28 -9.61 -22.47
C GLN A 199 -8.49 -8.69 -22.38
N SER A 200 -8.23 -7.37 -22.40
CA SER A 200 -9.29 -6.37 -22.27
C SER A 200 -9.17 -5.19 -23.23
N VAL A 201 -8.29 -5.33 -24.22
CA VAL A 201 -7.99 -4.31 -25.23
C VAL A 201 -9.04 -4.29 -26.34
N GLU A 202 -9.67 -5.43 -26.62
CA GLU A 202 -10.63 -5.61 -27.73
C GLU A 202 -11.91 -6.32 -27.27
N PRO A 203 -13.00 -5.60 -26.93
CA PRO A 203 -13.06 -4.14 -26.80
C PRO A 203 -12.54 -3.64 -25.45
N ASP A 204 -11.93 -2.46 -25.45
CA ASP A 204 -11.66 -1.69 -24.23
C ASP A 204 -12.94 -1.03 -23.71
N MET A 205 -13.52 -1.69 -22.71
CA MET A 205 -14.75 -1.27 -22.05
C MET A 205 -14.63 0.09 -21.33
N SER A 206 -13.42 0.58 -21.06
CA SER A 206 -13.22 1.94 -20.51
C SER A 206 -13.49 3.03 -21.55
N TYR A 207 -13.55 2.69 -22.85
CA TYR A 207 -13.76 3.66 -23.94
C TYR A 207 -15.03 3.43 -24.77
N VAL A 208 -15.69 2.28 -24.68
CA VAL A 208 -16.93 1.97 -25.45
C VAL A 208 -17.98 3.07 -25.31
N ASP A 209 -18.21 3.54 -24.08
CA ASP A 209 -19.17 4.61 -23.76
C ASP A 209 -18.50 5.95 -23.44
N PHE A 210 -17.29 6.19 -23.96
CA PHE A 210 -16.56 7.43 -23.71
C PHE A 210 -17.34 8.63 -24.25
N LYS A 211 -17.53 9.68 -23.43
CA LYS A 211 -18.30 10.88 -23.81
C LYS A 211 -17.37 12.07 -24.01
N PRO A 212 -17.01 12.45 -25.24
CA PRO A 212 -16.21 13.65 -25.49
C PRO A 212 -16.92 14.90 -24.98
N ALA A 213 -16.18 15.88 -24.45
CA ALA A 213 -16.78 17.12 -23.95
C ALA A 213 -17.53 17.89 -25.06
N THR A 214 -17.01 17.85 -26.28
CA THR A 214 -17.57 18.57 -27.43
C THR A 214 -18.45 17.65 -28.28
N LEU A 215 -19.70 18.06 -28.53
CA LEU A 215 -20.70 17.29 -29.32
C LEU A 215 -20.25 16.90 -30.74
N SER A 216 -19.31 17.64 -31.34
CA SER A 216 -18.82 17.40 -32.70
C SER A 216 -17.59 16.50 -32.78
N LYS A 217 -17.00 16.12 -31.65
CA LYS A 217 -15.79 15.28 -31.61
C LYS A 217 -16.18 13.82 -31.37
N THR A 218 -15.56 12.91 -32.11
CA THR A 218 -15.55 11.48 -31.81
C THR A 218 -14.34 11.15 -30.93
N LEU A 219 -14.33 9.96 -30.31
CA LEU A 219 -13.15 9.45 -29.59
C LEU A 219 -11.91 9.46 -30.50
N ASP A 220 -12.00 8.91 -31.71
CA ASP A 220 -10.88 8.88 -32.67
C ASP A 220 -10.31 10.27 -32.98
N THR A 221 -11.18 11.26 -33.13
CA THR A 221 -10.74 12.65 -33.39
C THR A 221 -9.91 13.16 -32.22
N LEU A 222 -10.36 12.88 -31.00
CA LEU A 222 -9.73 13.32 -29.77
C LEU A 222 -8.41 12.57 -29.49
N LEU A 223 -8.34 11.26 -29.75
CA LEU A 223 -7.10 10.50 -29.64
C LEU A 223 -6.05 10.98 -30.64
N ASN A 224 -6.46 11.27 -31.89
CA ASN A 224 -5.59 11.87 -32.89
C ASN A 224 -5.11 13.27 -32.47
N GLU A 225 -5.98 14.11 -31.90
CA GLU A 225 -5.58 15.42 -31.36
C GLU A 225 -4.52 15.28 -30.26
N ILE A 226 -4.68 14.34 -29.33
CA ILE A 226 -3.68 14.05 -28.29
C ILE A 226 -2.35 13.62 -28.92
N ALA A 227 -2.36 12.61 -29.79
CA ALA A 227 -1.13 12.08 -30.41
C ALA A 227 -0.38 13.15 -31.23
N ASN A 228 -1.12 13.99 -31.96
CA ASN A 228 -0.54 15.05 -32.79
C ASN A 228 0.23 16.12 -32.00
N THR A 229 -0.05 16.30 -30.71
CA THR A 229 0.68 17.28 -29.88
C THR A 229 2.18 17.01 -29.80
N GLU A 230 2.57 15.74 -29.92
CA GLU A 230 3.97 15.27 -29.83
C GLU A 230 4.42 14.55 -31.11
N SER A 231 3.66 14.65 -32.20
CA SER A 231 3.91 13.92 -33.46
C SER A 231 3.97 12.40 -33.27
N LEU A 232 3.15 11.87 -32.36
CA LEU A 232 2.98 10.44 -32.09
C LEU A 232 1.87 9.86 -32.96
N ASN A 233 1.73 8.53 -33.00
CA ASN A 233 0.62 7.87 -33.68
C ASN A 233 -0.46 7.45 -32.67
N ALA A 234 -1.72 7.79 -32.93
CA ALA A 234 -2.83 7.38 -32.07
C ALA A 234 -3.03 5.85 -32.08
N ASP A 235 -2.66 5.17 -33.16
CA ASP A 235 -2.74 3.70 -33.24
C ASP A 235 -1.81 3.01 -32.24
N ASP A 236 -0.73 3.67 -31.79
CA ASP A 236 0.21 3.12 -30.80
C ASP A 236 -0.43 2.96 -29.41
N LEU A 237 -1.58 3.62 -29.16
CA LEU A 237 -2.34 3.48 -27.92
C LEU A 237 -3.11 2.16 -27.85
N GLU A 238 -3.31 1.47 -28.98
CA GLU A 238 -4.03 0.19 -29.05
C GLU A 238 -5.47 0.23 -28.50
N ILE A 239 -6.12 1.39 -28.46
CA ILE A 239 -7.50 1.53 -27.96
C ILE A 239 -8.50 1.06 -29.02
N ASN A 240 -9.09 -0.12 -28.81
CA ASN A 240 -10.11 -0.68 -29.69
C ASN A 240 -11.46 -0.79 -28.96
N VAL A 241 -12.49 -0.08 -29.44
CA VAL A 241 -13.84 -0.11 -28.82
C VAL A 241 -14.77 -1.18 -29.41
N THR A 242 -14.27 -2.00 -30.35
CA THR A 242 -15.03 -3.08 -31.00
C THR A 242 -14.30 -4.40 -30.85
N SER A 243 -15.06 -5.50 -30.77
CA SER A 243 -14.50 -6.84 -30.82
C SER A 243 -14.07 -7.23 -32.24
N THR A 244 -13.10 -8.15 -32.34
CA THR A 244 -12.65 -8.71 -33.62
C THR A 244 -13.71 -9.66 -34.20
N THR A 245 -14.30 -10.49 -33.35
CA THR A 245 -15.42 -11.38 -33.71
C THR A 245 -16.19 -11.78 -32.46
N THR A 246 -17.23 -12.60 -32.62
CA THR A 246 -18.00 -13.15 -31.51
C THR A 246 -18.01 -14.67 -31.54
N ARG A 247 -18.15 -15.27 -30.36
CA ARG A 247 -18.44 -16.69 -30.17
C ARG A 247 -19.81 -16.83 -29.54
N THR A 248 -20.52 -17.90 -29.90
CA THR A 248 -21.88 -18.12 -29.42
C THR A 248 -22.00 -19.48 -28.77
N LEU A 249 -22.58 -19.51 -27.58
CA LEU A 249 -23.10 -20.72 -26.95
C LEU A 249 -24.58 -20.83 -27.33
N PHE A 250 -24.88 -21.71 -28.29
CA PHE A 250 -26.21 -21.77 -28.88
C PHE A 250 -27.23 -22.42 -27.95
N VAL A 251 -28.51 -22.24 -28.29
CA VAL A 251 -29.58 -23.05 -27.71
C VAL A 251 -29.32 -24.55 -27.94
N ASN A 252 -29.61 -25.37 -26.94
CA ASN A 252 -29.39 -26.83 -26.89
C ASN A 252 -27.92 -27.28 -26.78
N ASP A 253 -26.95 -26.38 -26.57
CA ASP A 253 -25.51 -26.73 -26.40
C ASP A 253 -25.14 -27.25 -24.99
N ALA A 254 -26.07 -27.84 -24.24
CA ALA A 254 -25.87 -28.20 -22.82
C ALA A 254 -24.77 -29.25 -22.54
N LYS A 255 -24.23 -29.93 -23.56
CA LYS A 255 -23.26 -31.04 -23.40
C LYS A 255 -22.11 -31.08 -24.41
N GLY A 256 -22.06 -30.16 -25.38
CA GLY A 256 -21.22 -30.34 -26.58
C GLY A 256 -20.09 -29.32 -26.76
N LEU A 257 -20.27 -28.10 -26.28
CA LEU A 257 -19.38 -26.98 -26.55
C LEU A 257 -18.83 -26.40 -25.24
N ILE A 258 -17.51 -26.32 -25.13
CA ILE A 258 -16.82 -25.56 -24.09
C ILE A 258 -15.87 -24.62 -24.81
N ILE A 259 -15.91 -23.34 -24.47
CA ILE A 259 -14.96 -22.36 -24.96
C ILE A 259 -14.02 -22.06 -23.81
N GLY A 260 -12.73 -21.95 -24.08
CA GLY A 260 -11.76 -21.66 -23.04
C GLY A 260 -10.62 -20.78 -23.50
N GLN A 261 -9.94 -20.18 -22.53
CA GLN A 261 -8.78 -19.33 -22.70
C GLN A 261 -7.64 -19.90 -21.85
N LYS A 262 -6.55 -20.31 -22.49
CA LYS A 262 -5.32 -20.73 -21.83
C LYS A 262 -4.54 -19.50 -21.38
N PHE A 263 -4.02 -19.55 -20.15
CA PHE A 263 -3.24 -18.49 -19.54
C PHE A 263 -2.19 -19.07 -18.59
N LYS A 264 -1.14 -18.31 -18.31
CA LYS A 264 -0.12 -18.68 -17.31
C LYS A 264 -0.41 -17.99 -15.99
N ALA A 265 -0.41 -18.74 -14.89
CA ALA A 265 -0.64 -18.16 -13.58
C ALA A 265 0.59 -17.39 -13.09
N THR A 266 0.42 -16.11 -12.76
CA THR A 266 1.49 -15.24 -12.22
C THR A 266 1.44 -15.09 -10.70
N THR A 267 0.31 -15.49 -10.10
CA THR A 267 0.06 -15.54 -8.66
C THR A 267 -0.55 -16.88 -8.28
N ASN A 268 -0.70 -17.16 -6.98
CA ASN A 268 -1.12 -18.47 -6.47
C ASN A 268 -2.60 -18.54 -6.02
N ASN A 269 -3.41 -17.54 -6.36
CA ASN A 269 -4.83 -17.50 -6.00
C ASN A 269 -5.67 -16.78 -7.07
N ILE A 270 -6.95 -17.14 -7.16
CA ILE A 270 -7.94 -16.49 -8.04
C ILE A 270 -9.14 -16.08 -7.20
N GLN A 271 -9.45 -14.78 -7.19
CA GLN A 271 -10.56 -14.22 -6.42
C GLN A 271 -11.80 -13.97 -7.26
N LYS A 272 -11.62 -13.60 -8.53
CA LYS A 272 -12.70 -13.24 -9.44
C LYS A 272 -12.26 -13.44 -10.89
N VAL A 273 -13.18 -13.83 -11.75
CA VAL A 273 -13.00 -13.81 -13.20
C VAL A 273 -14.11 -12.96 -13.81
N SER A 274 -13.73 -12.01 -14.67
CA SER A 274 -14.68 -11.21 -15.43
C SER A 274 -14.69 -11.66 -16.89
N ILE A 275 -15.87 -11.80 -17.47
CA ILE A 275 -16.08 -12.19 -18.87
C ILE A 275 -17.09 -11.23 -19.50
N LEU A 276 -16.88 -10.85 -20.77
CA LEU A 276 -17.79 -10.00 -21.51
C LEU A 276 -18.88 -10.84 -22.18
N LEU A 277 -20.13 -10.64 -21.75
CA LEU A 277 -21.28 -11.42 -22.18
C LEU A 277 -22.41 -10.53 -22.71
N SER A 278 -23.19 -11.08 -23.64
CA SER A 278 -24.45 -10.52 -24.14
C SER A 278 -25.39 -11.66 -24.56
N VAL A 279 -26.64 -11.34 -24.86
CA VAL A 279 -27.65 -12.28 -25.36
C VAL A 279 -28.13 -11.80 -26.72
N SER A 280 -28.19 -12.70 -27.69
CA SER A 280 -28.76 -12.35 -29.00
C SER A 280 -30.26 -12.08 -28.88
N GLU A 281 -30.71 -10.96 -29.45
CA GLU A 281 -32.13 -10.62 -29.52
C GLU A 281 -32.94 -11.70 -30.25
N ASN A 282 -33.95 -12.23 -29.56
CA ASN A 282 -34.97 -13.09 -30.16
C ASN A 282 -36.15 -12.25 -30.64
N THR A 283 -36.05 -11.76 -31.88
CA THR A 283 -37.11 -10.96 -32.55
C THR A 283 -38.47 -11.67 -32.69
N LEU A 284 -38.56 -12.97 -32.36
CA LEU A 284 -39.81 -13.75 -32.35
C LEU A 284 -40.42 -13.92 -30.96
N ALA A 285 -39.74 -13.48 -29.90
CA ALA A 285 -40.24 -13.52 -28.53
C ALA A 285 -41.38 -12.50 -28.31
N VAL A 286 -42.11 -12.67 -27.21
CA VAL A 286 -43.08 -11.65 -26.76
C VAL A 286 -42.29 -10.44 -26.27
N SER A 287 -42.87 -9.24 -26.42
CA SER A 287 -42.18 -8.03 -25.96
C SER A 287 -41.93 -8.06 -24.45
N GLY A 288 -40.69 -7.81 -24.06
CA GLY A 288 -40.16 -7.98 -22.70
C GLY A 288 -39.40 -9.29 -22.48
N GLU A 289 -39.45 -10.25 -23.42
CA GLU A 289 -38.80 -11.57 -23.34
C GLU A 289 -37.75 -11.76 -24.46
N GLU A 290 -37.41 -10.70 -25.21
CA GLU A 290 -36.50 -10.78 -26.37
C GLU A 290 -35.08 -11.22 -25.98
N PHE A 291 -34.68 -11.02 -24.73
CA PHE A 291 -33.34 -11.36 -24.21
C PHE A 291 -33.36 -12.49 -23.18
N ASP A 292 -34.49 -13.19 -23.04
CA ASP A 292 -34.57 -14.32 -22.12
C ASP A 292 -33.67 -15.47 -22.57
N TRP A 293 -33.04 -16.11 -21.59
CA TRP A 293 -32.19 -17.29 -21.80
C TRP A 293 -32.37 -18.28 -20.65
N THR A 294 -32.22 -19.57 -20.94
CA THR A 294 -32.46 -20.62 -19.93
C THR A 294 -31.22 -21.46 -19.66
N GLY A 295 -31.20 -22.12 -18.50
CA GLY A 295 -30.07 -22.95 -18.07
C GLY A 295 -29.00 -22.09 -17.41
N ASP A 296 -27.80 -22.64 -17.28
CA ASP A 296 -26.75 -22.00 -16.50
C ASP A 296 -25.54 -21.69 -17.37
N ILE A 297 -24.91 -20.55 -17.10
CA ILE A 297 -23.57 -20.20 -17.58
C ILE A 297 -22.58 -20.71 -16.53
N VAL A 298 -21.78 -21.70 -16.90
CA VAL A 298 -20.79 -22.33 -16.01
C VAL A 298 -19.40 -21.86 -16.40
N VAL A 299 -18.69 -21.27 -15.45
CA VAL A 299 -17.30 -20.82 -15.59
C VAL A 299 -16.40 -21.68 -14.70
N GLY A 300 -15.30 -22.20 -15.24
CA GLY A 300 -14.39 -23.06 -14.49
C GLY A 300 -12.92 -22.86 -14.81
N ILE A 301 -12.05 -23.15 -13.85
CA ILE A 301 -10.59 -23.16 -14.04
C ILE A 301 -10.11 -24.62 -14.13
N ARG A 302 -9.25 -24.91 -15.11
CA ARG A 302 -8.70 -26.25 -15.36
C ARG A 302 -7.18 -26.17 -15.46
N PRO A 303 -6.42 -27.03 -14.75
CA PRO A 303 -4.99 -27.17 -15.03
C PRO A 303 -4.80 -27.81 -16.41
N LEU A 304 -3.71 -27.46 -17.09
CA LEU A 304 -3.29 -28.21 -18.27
C LEU A 304 -2.63 -29.53 -17.86
N GLN A 305 -2.80 -30.56 -18.69
CA GLN A 305 -2.07 -31.81 -18.55
C GLN A 305 -0.56 -31.54 -18.62
N THR A 306 0.22 -32.38 -17.94
CA THR A 306 1.69 -32.31 -17.97
C THR A 306 2.31 -33.50 -18.70
N THR A 307 1.49 -34.49 -19.04
CA THR A 307 1.89 -35.72 -19.74
C THR A 307 0.80 -36.16 -20.68
N THR A 308 1.15 -36.86 -21.77
CA THR A 308 0.17 -37.46 -22.66
C THR A 308 -0.32 -38.80 -22.10
N SER A 309 -1.61 -39.09 -22.27
CA SER A 309 -2.24 -40.29 -21.72
C SER A 309 -1.82 -41.59 -22.44
N CYS A 310 -1.45 -41.52 -23.72
CA CYS A 310 -0.93 -42.66 -24.48
C CYS A 310 0.55 -42.46 -24.87
N PRO A 311 1.43 -43.47 -24.72
CA PRO A 311 2.83 -43.40 -25.16
C PRO A 311 3.04 -43.16 -26.66
N THR A 312 1.99 -43.34 -27.48
CA THR A 312 2.02 -43.07 -28.92
C THR A 312 1.51 -41.68 -29.29
N ASP A 313 0.96 -40.93 -28.35
CA ASP A 313 0.50 -39.56 -28.60
C ASP A 313 1.73 -38.66 -28.76
N ILE A 314 1.61 -37.70 -29.68
CA ILE A 314 2.64 -36.68 -29.87
C ILE A 314 2.65 -35.82 -28.61
N THR A 315 3.76 -35.84 -27.88
CA THR A 315 3.96 -34.90 -26.76
C THR A 315 4.05 -33.49 -27.34
N PRO A 316 3.24 -32.53 -26.85
CA PRO A 316 3.32 -31.16 -27.31
C PRO A 316 4.72 -30.54 -27.13
N ASN A 317 5.05 -29.55 -27.96
CA ASN A 317 6.37 -28.92 -27.94
C ASN A 317 6.49 -27.86 -26.84
N SER A 318 5.35 -27.36 -26.35
CA SER A 318 5.28 -26.33 -25.30
C SER A 318 4.22 -26.69 -24.24
N ALA A 319 4.39 -26.15 -23.03
CA ALA A 319 3.50 -26.43 -21.90
C ALA A 319 2.05 -25.94 -22.13
N ILE A 320 1.87 -24.89 -22.93
CA ILE A 320 0.55 -24.34 -23.27
C ILE A 320 -0.23 -25.22 -24.26
N GLU A 321 0.45 -26.00 -25.09
CA GLU A 321 -0.18 -26.86 -26.09
C GLU A 321 -0.81 -28.14 -25.49
N PHE A 322 -0.61 -28.39 -24.19
CA PHE A 322 -1.28 -29.52 -23.54
C PHE A 322 -2.78 -29.31 -23.46
N ASP A 323 -3.51 -30.42 -23.57
CA ASP A 323 -4.95 -30.42 -23.35
C ASP A 323 -5.25 -30.15 -21.86
N PRO A 324 -6.37 -29.47 -21.55
CA PRO A 324 -6.81 -29.24 -20.20
C PRO A 324 -7.32 -30.54 -19.54
N GLU A 325 -7.19 -30.63 -18.22
CA GLU A 325 -7.80 -31.72 -17.46
C GLU A 325 -9.34 -31.70 -17.57
N PHE A 326 -9.95 -32.90 -17.64
CA PHE A 326 -11.41 -33.04 -17.75
C PHE A 326 -12.16 -32.59 -16.49
N SER A 327 -11.50 -32.59 -15.34
CA SER A 327 -12.07 -32.09 -14.09
C SER A 327 -11.53 -30.70 -13.79
N PRO A 328 -12.42 -29.70 -13.63
CA PRO A 328 -12.02 -28.37 -13.17
C PRO A 328 -11.55 -28.43 -11.71
N ILE A 329 -10.67 -27.52 -11.34
CA ILE A 329 -10.27 -27.32 -9.93
C ILE A 329 -11.31 -26.50 -9.15
N ALA A 330 -12.03 -25.61 -9.84
CA ALA A 330 -13.25 -24.96 -9.36
C ALA A 330 -14.16 -24.59 -10.53
N GLU A 331 -15.48 -24.57 -10.27
CA GLU A 331 -16.52 -24.09 -11.19
C GLU A 331 -17.53 -23.22 -10.42
N ILE A 332 -18.03 -22.17 -11.07
CA ILE A 332 -19.14 -21.31 -10.64
C ILE A 332 -20.21 -21.36 -11.74
N SER A 333 -21.47 -21.28 -11.35
CA SER A 333 -22.60 -21.36 -12.25
C SER A 333 -23.61 -20.26 -11.91
N PHE A 334 -24.10 -19.55 -12.92
CA PHE A 334 -25.19 -18.58 -12.79
C PHE A 334 -26.30 -18.86 -13.79
N ASP A 335 -27.54 -18.81 -13.33
CA ASP A 335 -28.72 -18.70 -14.20
C ASP A 335 -29.14 -17.22 -14.38
N GLN A 336 -30.21 -16.98 -15.16
CA GLN A 336 -30.73 -15.63 -15.38
C GLN A 336 -31.21 -14.97 -14.09
N ASN A 337 -31.80 -15.73 -13.15
CA ASN A 337 -32.28 -15.18 -11.88
C ASN A 337 -31.12 -14.79 -10.96
N ASP A 338 -30.03 -15.58 -10.97
CA ASP A 338 -28.81 -15.26 -10.25
C ASP A 338 -28.23 -13.93 -10.74
N LEU A 339 -28.11 -13.73 -12.06
CA LEU A 339 -27.64 -12.45 -12.61
C LEU A 339 -28.57 -11.29 -12.28
N LEU A 340 -29.89 -11.48 -12.36
CA LEU A 340 -30.86 -10.46 -11.96
C LEU A 340 -30.75 -10.12 -10.47
N ALA A 341 -30.47 -11.09 -9.60
CA ALA A 341 -30.21 -10.86 -8.18
C ALA A 341 -28.92 -10.08 -7.93
N LEU A 342 -27.94 -10.18 -8.84
CA LEU A 342 -26.74 -9.33 -8.88
C LEU A 342 -26.99 -7.94 -9.49
N GLY A 343 -28.18 -7.68 -10.04
CA GLY A 343 -28.52 -6.45 -10.76
C GLY A 343 -27.98 -6.40 -12.20
N ILE A 344 -27.63 -7.56 -12.77
CA ILE A 344 -27.12 -7.70 -14.13
C ILE A 344 -28.27 -8.20 -15.01
N THR A 345 -28.56 -7.47 -16.09
CA THR A 345 -29.52 -7.88 -17.11
C THR A 345 -28.80 -7.95 -18.43
N LEU A 346 -28.61 -9.16 -18.96
CA LEU A 346 -27.96 -9.33 -20.25
C LEU A 346 -28.93 -8.95 -21.38
N THR A 347 -28.48 -8.09 -22.28
CA THR A 347 -29.18 -7.67 -23.50
C THR A 347 -28.26 -7.90 -24.70
N ASP A 348 -28.57 -7.30 -25.86
CA ASP A 348 -27.65 -7.23 -27.00
C ASP A 348 -26.44 -6.32 -26.75
N GLU A 349 -26.46 -5.51 -25.68
CA GLU A 349 -25.33 -4.72 -25.24
C GLU A 349 -24.33 -5.56 -24.44
N LEU A 350 -23.04 -5.26 -24.62
CA LEU A 350 -21.94 -5.99 -23.98
C LEU A 350 -21.86 -5.64 -22.50
N GLN A 351 -21.92 -6.64 -21.62
CA GLN A 351 -21.79 -6.45 -20.18
C GLN A 351 -20.69 -7.30 -19.58
N VAL A 352 -19.88 -6.67 -18.72
CA VAL A 352 -18.86 -7.36 -17.93
C VAL A 352 -19.54 -8.09 -16.78
N VAL A 353 -19.46 -9.43 -16.79
CA VAL A 353 -20.04 -10.29 -15.76
C VAL A 353 -18.93 -10.86 -14.89
N ASP A 354 -19.07 -10.65 -13.58
CA ASP A 354 -18.10 -11.05 -12.56
C ASP A 354 -18.49 -12.40 -11.93
N PHE A 355 -17.62 -13.41 -12.06
CA PHE A 355 -17.70 -14.71 -11.40
C PHE A 355 -16.74 -14.73 -10.20
N VAL A 356 -17.29 -14.64 -8.99
CA VAL A 356 -16.51 -14.44 -7.74
C VAL A 356 -16.14 -15.78 -7.09
N PHE A 357 -14.84 -16.09 -7.07
CA PHE A 357 -14.25 -17.32 -6.56
C PHE A 357 -13.84 -17.26 -5.08
N THR A 358 -14.15 -16.19 -4.35
CA THR A 358 -13.72 -15.97 -2.95
C THR A 358 -14.13 -17.08 -1.98
N GLN A 359 -15.21 -17.82 -2.26
CA GLN A 359 -15.64 -18.98 -1.45
C GLN A 359 -15.06 -20.32 -1.94
N SER A 360 -14.31 -20.31 -3.03
CA SER A 360 -13.68 -21.52 -3.59
C SER A 360 -12.33 -21.78 -2.94
N LEU A 361 -11.83 -23.01 -3.11
CA LEU A 361 -10.49 -23.39 -2.67
C LEU A 361 -9.38 -22.60 -3.41
N LEU A 362 -9.65 -22.06 -4.60
CA LEU A 362 -8.69 -21.28 -5.39
C LEU A 362 -8.40 -19.89 -4.82
N ALA A 363 -9.29 -19.36 -3.97
CA ALA A 363 -9.11 -18.06 -3.37
C ALA A 363 -8.08 -18.09 -2.24
N ASN A 364 -7.90 -19.23 -1.56
CA ASN A 364 -6.98 -19.35 -0.43
C ASN A 364 -5.74 -20.15 -0.83
N PRO A 365 -4.56 -19.52 -0.91
CA PRO A 365 -3.33 -20.20 -1.36
C PRO A 365 -2.83 -21.28 -0.38
N ASN A 366 -3.39 -21.37 0.84
CA ASN A 366 -3.02 -22.39 1.82
C ASN A 366 -3.89 -23.66 1.75
N LEU A 367 -4.91 -23.69 0.89
CA LEU A 367 -5.84 -24.81 0.77
C LEU A 367 -5.65 -25.49 -0.60
N ALA A 368 -5.54 -26.81 -0.61
CA ALA A 368 -5.46 -27.58 -1.85
C ALA A 368 -6.87 -27.70 -2.50
N PRO A 369 -6.98 -27.67 -3.84
CA PRO A 369 -5.90 -27.54 -4.84
C PRO A 369 -5.36 -26.10 -4.92
N THR A 370 -4.03 -25.97 -4.97
CA THR A 370 -3.34 -24.67 -5.09
C THR A 370 -3.07 -24.33 -6.56
N ILE A 371 -3.01 -23.03 -6.87
CA ILE A 371 -2.52 -22.54 -8.15
C ILE A 371 -0.99 -22.46 -8.08
N ASP A 372 -0.30 -23.16 -8.99
CA ASP A 372 1.15 -23.16 -9.08
C ASP A 372 1.61 -21.99 -9.96
N ILE A 373 2.40 -21.09 -9.38
CA ILE A 373 2.94 -19.94 -10.10
C ILE A 373 3.84 -20.42 -11.25
N GLY A 374 3.58 -19.91 -12.45
CA GLY A 374 4.29 -20.24 -13.68
C GLY A 374 3.70 -21.43 -14.45
N ALA A 375 2.72 -22.15 -13.91
CA ALA A 375 2.01 -23.20 -14.62
C ALA A 375 0.88 -22.62 -15.51
N TYR A 376 0.53 -23.37 -16.56
CA TYR A 376 -0.57 -23.01 -17.45
C TYR A 376 -1.90 -23.61 -16.96
N TYR A 377 -2.94 -22.78 -17.04
CA TYR A 377 -4.32 -23.11 -16.73
C TYR A 377 -5.21 -22.69 -17.89
N MET A 378 -6.46 -23.11 -17.84
CA MET A 378 -7.46 -22.73 -18.81
C MET A 378 -8.74 -22.30 -18.11
N LEU A 379 -9.15 -21.07 -18.37
CA LEU A 379 -10.49 -20.57 -18.08
C LEU A 379 -11.45 -21.23 -19.05
N THR A 380 -12.56 -21.77 -18.57
CA THR A 380 -13.63 -22.36 -19.39
C THR A 380 -14.95 -21.71 -19.14
N ILE A 381 -15.76 -21.63 -20.19
CA ILE A 381 -17.16 -21.22 -20.15
C ILE A 381 -18.00 -22.17 -21.01
N ARG A 382 -19.13 -22.61 -20.46
CA ARG A 382 -20.08 -23.50 -21.12
C ARG A 382 -21.50 -23.26 -20.63
N ARG A 383 -22.47 -23.82 -21.34
CA ARG A 383 -23.85 -23.89 -20.83
C ARG A 383 -24.12 -25.24 -20.13
N SER A 384 -25.03 -25.22 -19.17
CA SER A 384 -25.54 -26.40 -18.45
C SER A 384 -27.05 -26.31 -18.26
N GLY A 385 -27.68 -27.41 -17.84
CA GLY A 385 -29.12 -27.43 -17.53
C GLY A 385 -30.02 -27.32 -18.77
N ASN A 386 -31.12 -26.57 -18.66
CA ASN A 386 -32.10 -26.39 -19.73
C ASN A 386 -31.71 -25.23 -20.65
N THR A 387 -31.02 -25.49 -21.76
CA THR A 387 -30.52 -24.44 -22.67
C THR A 387 -31.43 -24.17 -23.86
N SER A 388 -32.75 -24.35 -23.71
CA SER A 388 -33.70 -24.29 -24.82
C SER A 388 -33.95 -22.89 -25.39
N VAL A 389 -33.66 -21.83 -24.64
CA VAL A 389 -33.94 -20.43 -25.02
C VAL A 389 -32.69 -19.56 -24.88
N GLY A 390 -32.59 -18.56 -25.77
CA GLY A 390 -31.53 -17.53 -25.79
C GLY A 390 -30.16 -18.05 -26.24
N ASN A 391 -29.44 -17.25 -27.03
CA ASN A 391 -28.05 -17.52 -27.39
C ASN A 391 -27.13 -16.61 -26.56
N ILE A 392 -26.17 -17.17 -25.84
CA ILE A 392 -25.18 -16.39 -25.10
C ILE A 392 -24.02 -16.07 -26.03
N VAL A 393 -23.64 -14.81 -26.11
CA VAL A 393 -22.59 -14.30 -27.00
C VAL A 393 -21.40 -13.82 -26.18
N LEU A 394 -20.21 -14.27 -26.56
CA LEU A 394 -18.93 -13.89 -25.99
C LEU A 394 -18.13 -13.10 -27.03
N GLN A 395 -17.28 -12.20 -26.56
CA GLN A 395 -16.40 -11.43 -27.42
C GLN A 395 -15.05 -12.11 -27.59
N GLU A 396 -14.61 -12.13 -28.85
CA GLU A 396 -13.30 -12.61 -29.25
C GLU A 396 -12.46 -11.42 -29.71
N ALA A 397 -11.23 -11.41 -29.24
CA ALA A 397 -10.19 -10.50 -29.63
C ALA A 397 -9.20 -11.18 -30.56
N ALA A 398 -8.50 -10.37 -31.36
CA ALA A 398 -7.29 -10.84 -31.97
C ALA A 398 -6.32 -11.30 -30.87
N ASN A 399 -5.61 -12.41 -31.08
CA ASN A 399 -4.51 -12.74 -30.18
C ASN A 399 -3.44 -11.66 -30.36
N THR A 400 -3.36 -10.78 -29.38
CA THR A 400 -2.43 -9.66 -29.38
C THR A 400 -1.07 -10.06 -28.79
N ASN A 401 -0.88 -11.32 -28.37
CA ASN A 401 0.16 -11.69 -27.39
C ASN A 401 0.16 -10.63 -26.26
N ALA A 402 -1.03 -10.38 -25.72
CA ALA A 402 -1.64 -9.11 -25.31
C ALA A 402 -0.98 -8.24 -24.22
N ASP A 403 0.32 -8.38 -23.96
CA ASP A 403 1.11 -7.38 -23.25
C ASP A 403 2.48 -7.33 -23.94
N PRO A 404 2.95 -6.17 -24.44
CA PRO A 404 4.32 -6.05 -24.95
C PRO A 404 5.41 -6.46 -23.92
N ASN A 405 5.03 -6.63 -22.65
CA ASN A 405 5.87 -7.16 -21.57
C ASN A 405 5.59 -8.63 -21.18
N GLU A 406 4.53 -9.28 -21.68
CA GLU A 406 4.29 -10.71 -21.45
C GLU A 406 4.88 -11.55 -22.56
N THR A 407 6.02 -12.17 -22.26
CA THR A 407 6.67 -13.16 -23.12
C THR A 407 5.91 -14.49 -23.21
N ASP A 408 4.79 -14.63 -22.50
CA ASP A 408 4.08 -15.89 -22.33
C ASP A 408 2.83 -15.95 -23.25
N PRO A 409 2.75 -16.94 -24.16
CA PRO A 409 1.63 -17.04 -25.09
C PRO A 409 0.30 -17.29 -24.36
N MET A 410 -0.79 -16.87 -25.01
CA MET A 410 -2.18 -17.15 -24.64
C MET A 410 -2.90 -17.74 -25.86
N TYR A 411 -3.75 -18.75 -25.65
CA TYR A 411 -4.54 -19.38 -26.72
C TYR A 411 -6.00 -19.54 -26.31
N MET A 412 -6.93 -19.13 -27.16
CA MET A 412 -8.30 -19.63 -27.09
C MET A 412 -8.35 -21.10 -27.54
N SER A 413 -9.11 -21.92 -26.83
CA SER A 413 -9.34 -23.33 -27.14
C SER A 413 -10.83 -23.65 -27.14
N VAL A 414 -11.27 -24.49 -28.07
CA VAL A 414 -12.67 -24.93 -28.14
C VAL A 414 -12.74 -26.44 -28.01
N PHE A 415 -13.53 -26.92 -27.06
CA PHE A 415 -13.91 -28.32 -26.96
C PHE A 415 -15.18 -28.55 -27.76
N SER A 416 -15.09 -29.38 -28.79
CA SER A 416 -16.25 -29.86 -29.53
C SER A 416 -16.01 -31.27 -30.02
N ASN A 417 -17.06 -32.09 -30.13
CA ASN A 417 -16.95 -33.48 -30.60
C ASN A 417 -15.91 -34.31 -29.82
N ASN A 418 -15.78 -34.08 -28.51
CA ASN A 418 -14.81 -34.70 -27.61
C ASN A 418 -13.32 -34.41 -27.92
N VAL A 419 -13.02 -33.30 -28.59
CA VAL A 419 -11.65 -32.90 -28.93
C VAL A 419 -11.45 -31.43 -28.59
N TRP A 420 -10.30 -31.09 -28.00
CA TRP A 420 -9.84 -29.72 -27.84
C TRP A 420 -9.15 -29.24 -29.12
N THR A 421 -9.49 -28.04 -29.57
CA THR A 421 -8.85 -27.41 -30.72
C THR A 421 -8.40 -26.00 -30.34
N ASP A 422 -7.09 -25.77 -30.39
CA ASP A 422 -6.49 -24.46 -30.13
C ASP A 422 -6.64 -23.54 -31.36
N ILE A 423 -7.00 -22.29 -31.09
CA ILE A 423 -7.14 -21.20 -32.07
C ILE A 423 -6.09 -20.16 -31.71
N ILE A 424 -4.88 -20.39 -32.20
CA ILE A 424 -3.66 -19.67 -31.79
C ILE A 424 -3.73 -18.15 -32.08
N ASN A 425 -4.57 -17.70 -33.01
CA ASN A 425 -4.65 -16.27 -33.39
C ASN A 425 -5.83 -15.54 -32.72
N SER A 426 -6.42 -16.13 -31.68
CA SER A 426 -7.60 -15.59 -31.01
C SER A 426 -7.48 -15.72 -29.50
N ASP A 427 -7.99 -14.70 -28.81
CA ASP A 427 -8.25 -14.71 -27.37
C ASP A 427 -9.71 -14.37 -27.07
N LEU A 428 -10.22 -14.83 -25.93
CA LEU A 428 -11.46 -14.32 -25.36
C LEU A 428 -11.22 -12.98 -24.66
N TRP A 429 -12.25 -12.15 -24.55
CA TRP A 429 -12.23 -11.05 -23.58
C TRP A 429 -12.40 -11.60 -22.16
N PHE A 430 -11.44 -11.33 -21.28
CA PHE A 430 -11.48 -11.77 -19.89
C PHE A 430 -10.52 -10.98 -19.00
N LYS A 431 -10.80 -10.98 -17.70
CA LYS A 431 -9.86 -10.53 -16.65
C LYS A 431 -9.84 -11.52 -15.51
N ILE A 432 -8.66 -11.96 -15.07
CA ILE A 432 -8.50 -12.81 -13.88
C ILE A 432 -7.91 -11.99 -12.75
N TYR A 433 -8.65 -11.92 -11.65
CA TYR A 433 -8.27 -11.15 -10.48
C TYR A 433 -7.67 -12.04 -9.38
N THR A 434 -6.69 -11.49 -8.69
CA THR A 434 -5.94 -12.12 -7.60
C THR A 434 -5.80 -11.15 -6.43
N ASN A 435 -5.56 -11.71 -5.24
CA ASN A 435 -5.08 -10.95 -4.10
C ASN A 435 -3.56 -10.90 -4.15
N ALA A 436 -3.03 -9.84 -4.78
CA ALA A 436 -1.61 -9.55 -4.81
C ALA A 436 -1.35 -8.04 -4.74
N ILE A 437 -0.11 -7.71 -4.43
CA ILE A 437 0.38 -6.35 -4.26
C ILE A 437 1.62 -6.12 -5.11
N ARG A 438 1.88 -4.84 -5.33
CA ARG A 438 3.12 -4.32 -5.89
C ARG A 438 3.66 -3.19 -5.05
N ILE A 439 4.93 -2.89 -5.26
CA ILE A 439 5.66 -1.85 -4.56
C ILE A 439 6.31 -0.96 -5.63
N THR A 440 6.31 0.35 -5.40
CA THR A 440 7.01 1.27 -6.30
C THR A 440 8.52 1.13 -6.17
N ASP A 441 9.26 1.67 -7.13
CA ASP A 441 10.72 1.74 -7.05
C ASP A 441 11.20 2.56 -5.85
N GLY A 442 12.51 2.47 -5.58
CA GLY A 442 13.18 3.33 -4.61
C GLY A 442 14.40 2.68 -3.97
N THR A 443 15.03 3.43 -3.08
CA THR A 443 16.15 2.96 -2.28
C THR A 443 15.71 2.66 -0.84
N ALA A 444 16.24 1.58 -0.27
CA ALA A 444 16.15 1.29 1.15
C ALA A 444 17.53 0.95 1.73
N PHE A 445 17.66 1.07 3.04
CA PHE A 445 18.84 0.70 3.81
C PHE A 445 18.45 -0.41 4.77
N ASP A 446 19.10 -1.56 4.67
CA ASP A 446 18.99 -2.65 5.65
C ASP A 446 20.30 -2.69 6.43
N SER A 447 20.24 -2.32 7.72
CA SER A 447 21.40 -2.29 8.61
C SER A 447 22.56 -1.44 8.05
N GLY A 448 22.24 -0.30 7.43
CA GLY A 448 23.19 0.59 6.77
C GLY A 448 23.64 0.15 5.37
N VAL A 449 23.20 -1.01 4.87
CA VAL A 449 23.49 -1.46 3.50
C VAL A 449 22.39 -1.01 2.55
N GLN A 450 22.76 -0.26 1.52
CA GLN A 450 21.85 0.20 0.49
C GLN A 450 21.37 -0.96 -0.39
N VAL A 451 20.06 -1.07 -0.59
CA VAL A 451 19.40 -1.94 -1.57
C VAL A 451 18.41 -1.11 -2.37
N THR A 452 18.33 -1.35 -3.68
CA THR A 452 17.51 -0.52 -4.59
C THR A 452 16.55 -1.41 -5.35
N SER A 453 15.26 -1.07 -5.30
CA SER A 453 14.25 -1.61 -6.23
C SER A 453 14.34 -0.78 -7.52
N PRO A 454 14.79 -1.36 -8.64
CA PRO A 454 15.10 -0.59 -9.85
C PRO A 454 13.83 -0.25 -10.64
N ARG A 455 13.92 0.77 -11.51
CA ARG A 455 12.85 1.13 -12.46
C ARG A 455 12.90 0.34 -13.75
N THR A 456 14.06 -0.23 -14.06
CA THR A 456 14.33 -0.98 -15.28
C THR A 456 15.04 -2.29 -14.96
N LYS A 457 14.87 -3.28 -15.82
CA LYS A 457 15.52 -4.58 -15.73
C LYS A 457 15.94 -5.02 -17.13
N THR A 458 17.10 -5.67 -17.24
CA THR A 458 17.52 -6.25 -18.52
C THR A 458 16.73 -7.53 -18.79
N ASN A 459 16.01 -7.56 -19.90
CA ASN A 459 15.30 -8.74 -20.38
C ASN A 459 16.32 -9.83 -20.73
N THR A 460 16.20 -11.00 -20.12
CA THR A 460 17.17 -12.10 -20.31
C THR A 460 17.09 -12.76 -21.69
N THR A 461 15.99 -12.56 -22.42
CA THR A 461 15.78 -13.10 -23.76
C THR A 461 16.26 -12.15 -24.85
N THR A 462 15.94 -10.85 -24.75
CA THR A 462 16.28 -9.85 -25.77
C THR A 462 17.60 -9.13 -25.49
N GLY A 463 18.04 -9.10 -24.23
CA GLY A 463 19.22 -8.35 -23.79
C GLY A 463 19.03 -6.84 -23.74
N LEU A 464 17.80 -6.34 -23.90
CA LEU A 464 17.45 -4.92 -23.80
C LEU A 464 16.93 -4.60 -22.40
N ASP A 465 17.14 -3.38 -21.95
CA ASP A 465 16.52 -2.89 -20.72
C ASP A 465 15.04 -2.58 -20.99
N GLU A 466 14.17 -3.00 -20.08
CA GLU A 466 12.73 -2.77 -20.10
C GLU A 466 12.27 -2.19 -18.76
N SER A 467 11.08 -1.58 -18.72
CA SER A 467 10.50 -1.11 -17.47
C SER A 467 10.25 -2.26 -16.50
N TYR A 468 10.57 -2.07 -15.23
CA TYR A 468 10.46 -3.09 -14.19
C TYR A 468 9.42 -2.72 -13.15
N ILE A 469 8.44 -3.61 -12.97
CA ILE A 469 7.38 -3.50 -11.97
C ILE A 469 7.59 -4.59 -10.93
N GLU A 470 7.89 -4.18 -9.71
CA GLU A 470 8.04 -5.07 -8.55
C GLU A 470 6.65 -5.43 -7.99
N GLY A 471 6.03 -6.48 -8.54
CA GLY A 471 4.65 -6.85 -8.27
C GLY A 471 4.40 -8.35 -8.11
N ARG A 472 3.13 -8.75 -8.23
CA ARG A 472 2.64 -10.15 -8.17
C ARG A 472 2.95 -10.87 -6.85
N HIS A 473 3.18 -10.12 -5.77
CA HIS A 473 3.37 -10.66 -4.42
C HIS A 473 2.01 -11.05 -3.83
N SER A 474 1.72 -12.36 -3.82
CA SER A 474 0.44 -12.88 -3.36
C SER A 474 0.27 -12.75 -1.84
N LEU A 475 -0.94 -12.47 -1.39
CA LEU A 475 -1.24 -12.50 0.05
C LEU A 475 -1.14 -13.93 0.59
N LEU A 476 -0.68 -14.08 1.83
CA LEU A 476 -0.63 -15.39 2.48
C LEU A 476 -1.97 -15.76 3.10
N ASP A 477 -2.73 -14.80 3.62
CA ASP A 477 -4.06 -15.01 4.19
C ASP A 477 -5.04 -14.02 3.57
N VAL A 478 -6.19 -14.51 3.12
CA VAL A 478 -7.26 -13.73 2.49
C VAL A 478 -8.49 -13.59 3.40
N SER A 479 -8.37 -13.93 4.68
CA SER A 479 -9.44 -13.77 5.66
C SER A 479 -9.62 -12.31 6.09
N GLN A 480 -10.87 -11.95 6.40
CA GLN A 480 -11.29 -10.58 6.71
C GLN A 480 -10.60 -9.94 7.92
N THR A 481 -10.01 -10.73 8.81
CA THR A 481 -9.45 -10.27 10.08
C THR A 481 -7.93 -10.27 10.13
N THR A 482 -7.26 -11.00 9.23
CA THR A 482 -5.81 -11.18 9.26
C THR A 482 -5.09 -10.11 8.44
N LYS A 483 -4.02 -9.54 9.02
CA LYS A 483 -3.10 -8.65 8.32
C LYS A 483 -1.93 -9.42 7.72
N ASN A 484 -1.66 -9.16 6.45
CA ASN A 484 -0.45 -9.57 5.75
C ASN A 484 0.56 -8.42 5.81
N TYR A 485 1.75 -8.65 6.32
CA TYR A 485 2.81 -7.64 6.39
C TYR A 485 3.75 -7.80 5.21
N VAL A 486 4.14 -6.67 4.63
CA VAL A 486 5.07 -6.61 3.52
C VAL A 486 6.41 -6.14 4.06
N ILE A 487 7.42 -6.99 3.92
CA ILE A 487 8.77 -6.70 4.41
C ILE A 487 9.75 -6.63 3.25
N LEU A 488 10.77 -5.80 3.44
CA LEU A 488 11.95 -5.75 2.61
C LEU A 488 13.16 -6.12 3.45
N GLN A 489 13.97 -7.02 2.91
CA GLN A 489 15.22 -7.46 3.50
C GLN A 489 16.30 -7.47 2.43
N ARG A 490 17.55 -7.33 2.85
CA ARG A 490 18.69 -7.56 1.99
C ARG A 490 18.83 -9.04 1.68
N SER A 491 18.92 -9.37 0.38
CA SER A 491 19.36 -10.66 -0.12
C SER A 491 20.71 -10.52 -0.84
N THR A 492 21.47 -11.60 -0.89
CA THR A 492 22.73 -11.67 -1.64
C THR A 492 22.50 -12.49 -2.91
N ASN A 493 22.60 -11.83 -4.07
CA ASN A 493 22.54 -12.50 -5.36
C ASN A 493 23.96 -12.84 -5.82
N PHE A 494 24.12 -14.05 -6.36
CA PHE A 494 25.37 -14.49 -6.95
C PHE A 494 25.34 -14.24 -8.46
N THR A 495 26.30 -13.47 -8.96
CA THR A 495 26.35 -13.00 -10.34
C THR A 495 27.67 -13.36 -11.02
N ASP A 496 27.73 -13.12 -12.34
CA ASP A 496 28.90 -13.31 -13.19
C ASP A 496 29.46 -14.74 -13.11
N SER A 497 28.74 -15.65 -13.78
CA SER A 497 29.12 -17.05 -13.88
C SER A 497 30.38 -17.24 -14.75
N VAL A 498 31.38 -17.88 -14.18
CA VAL A 498 32.66 -18.17 -14.80
C VAL A 498 32.99 -19.65 -14.63
N SER A 499 33.72 -20.22 -15.58
CA SER A 499 34.09 -21.63 -15.51
C SER A 499 35.15 -21.87 -14.42
N HIS A 500 34.88 -22.78 -13.49
CA HIS A 500 35.83 -23.16 -12.45
C HIS A 500 37.10 -23.75 -13.07
N PRO A 501 38.31 -23.28 -12.70
CA PRO A 501 39.55 -23.63 -13.39
C PRO A 501 39.89 -25.12 -13.38
N SER A 502 39.46 -25.87 -12.36
CA SER A 502 39.79 -27.29 -12.21
C SER A 502 38.66 -28.28 -12.55
N THR A 503 37.40 -27.83 -12.56
CA THR A 503 36.24 -28.71 -12.78
C THR A 503 35.46 -28.36 -14.04
N GLY A 504 35.64 -27.15 -14.60
CA GLY A 504 34.85 -26.67 -15.73
C GLY A 504 33.41 -26.30 -15.40
N ASN A 505 32.98 -26.51 -14.15
CA ASN A 505 31.62 -26.19 -13.71
C ASN A 505 31.46 -24.67 -13.55
N PRO A 506 30.30 -24.10 -13.87
CA PRO A 506 30.03 -22.70 -13.60
C PRO A 506 30.09 -22.42 -12.09
N VAL A 507 30.84 -21.38 -11.70
CA VAL A 507 30.87 -20.78 -10.36
C VAL A 507 30.64 -19.27 -10.49
N PHE A 508 30.01 -18.66 -9.50
CA PHE A 508 29.72 -17.23 -9.52
C PHE A 508 30.87 -16.43 -8.91
N SER A 509 31.48 -15.56 -9.72
CA SER A 509 32.64 -14.76 -9.31
C SER A 509 32.28 -13.46 -8.59
N ARG A 510 31.01 -13.04 -8.65
CA ARG A 510 30.53 -11.80 -8.05
C ARG A 510 29.32 -12.04 -7.17
N ILE A 511 29.16 -11.14 -6.20
CA ILE A 511 27.95 -11.04 -5.38
C ILE A 511 27.44 -9.61 -5.42
N GLU A 512 26.13 -9.44 -5.37
CA GLU A 512 25.47 -8.14 -5.28
C GLU A 512 24.41 -8.19 -4.17
N ASP A 513 24.24 -7.07 -3.47
CA ASP A 513 23.15 -6.92 -2.50
C ASP A 513 21.89 -6.44 -3.25
N ALA A 514 20.82 -7.21 -3.14
CA ALA A 514 19.55 -6.96 -3.82
C ALA A 514 18.41 -6.89 -2.80
N PRO A 515 17.34 -6.12 -3.06
CA PRO A 515 16.15 -6.17 -2.23
C PRO A 515 15.46 -7.52 -2.41
N SER A 516 15.01 -8.10 -1.29
CA SER A 516 14.10 -9.24 -1.27
C SER A 516 12.83 -8.79 -0.57
N ILE A 517 11.74 -8.79 -1.33
CA ILE A 517 10.41 -8.48 -0.81
C ILE A 517 9.70 -9.78 -0.47
N ALA A 518 9.04 -9.80 0.68
CA ALA A 518 8.23 -10.93 1.09
C ALA A 518 6.95 -10.47 1.79
N VAL A 519 5.89 -11.26 1.62
CA VAL A 519 4.66 -11.15 2.40
C VAL A 519 4.75 -12.15 3.56
N VAL A 520 4.51 -11.68 4.78
CA VAL A 520 4.57 -12.49 6.00
C VAL A 520 3.37 -12.24 6.90
N LEU A 521 3.01 -13.23 7.71
CA LEU A 521 2.00 -13.06 8.76
C LEU A 521 2.62 -12.42 10.01
N GLN A 522 1.77 -11.91 10.91
CA GLN A 522 2.20 -11.25 12.15
C GLN A 522 3.13 -12.13 13.00
N SER A 523 2.84 -13.43 13.13
CA SER A 523 3.66 -14.37 13.91
C SER A 523 5.08 -14.51 13.37
N THR A 524 5.23 -14.59 12.04
CA THR A 524 6.52 -14.63 11.37
C THR A 524 7.27 -13.31 11.53
N LEU A 525 6.58 -12.17 11.39
CA LEU A 525 7.17 -10.85 11.63
C LEU A 525 7.71 -10.72 13.06
N THR A 526 6.94 -11.12 14.08
CA THR A 526 7.41 -11.13 15.47
C THR A 526 8.63 -12.01 15.66
N THR A 527 8.64 -13.20 15.05
CA THR A 527 9.80 -14.12 15.11
C THR A 527 11.05 -13.52 14.49
N LEU A 528 10.91 -12.82 13.35
CA LEU A 528 12.02 -12.12 12.70
C LEU A 528 12.59 -11.01 13.60
N ILE A 529 11.71 -10.21 14.21
CA ILE A 529 12.11 -9.14 15.13
C ILE A 529 12.83 -9.73 16.37
N ASP A 530 12.29 -10.79 16.97
CA ASP A 530 12.88 -11.45 18.14
C ASP A 530 14.24 -12.10 17.84
N ALA A 531 14.45 -12.52 16.59
CA ALA A 531 15.73 -13.06 16.11
C ALA A 531 16.81 -11.98 15.88
N SER A 532 16.55 -10.72 16.25
CA SER A 532 17.42 -9.57 15.97
C SER A 532 17.67 -9.34 14.48
N SER A 533 16.76 -9.82 13.61
CA SER A 533 16.67 -9.27 12.26
C SER A 533 15.84 -7.99 12.33
N GLU A 534 16.31 -6.92 11.71
CA GLU A 534 15.59 -5.63 11.65
C GLU A 534 14.97 -5.46 10.25
N PRO A 535 13.97 -6.30 9.85
CA PRO A 535 13.37 -6.19 8.53
C PRO A 535 12.69 -4.84 8.37
N ILE A 536 12.80 -4.26 7.17
CA ILE A 536 12.12 -3.02 6.84
C ILE A 536 10.66 -3.38 6.56
N VAL A 537 9.75 -2.93 7.42
CA VAL A 537 8.31 -3.09 7.18
C VAL A 537 7.86 -1.98 6.24
N ILE A 538 7.36 -2.35 5.07
CA ILE A 538 6.81 -1.41 4.08
C ILE A 538 5.37 -1.07 4.46
N GLY A 539 4.55 -2.07 4.73
CA GLY A 539 3.12 -1.87 4.96
C GLY A 539 2.42 -3.13 5.42
N SER A 540 1.12 -3.01 5.61
CA SER A 540 0.25 -4.17 5.80
C SER A 540 -0.96 -4.11 4.89
N VAL A 541 -1.44 -5.27 4.47
CA VAL A 541 -2.61 -5.46 3.62
C VAL A 541 -3.61 -6.35 4.35
N ARG A 542 -4.89 -5.99 4.30
CA ARG A 542 -5.99 -6.82 4.75
C ARG A 542 -7.03 -6.90 3.65
N ASP A 543 -7.50 -8.10 3.33
CA ASP A 543 -8.65 -8.27 2.47
C ASP A 543 -9.92 -8.10 3.30
N THR A 544 -10.76 -7.11 3.01
CA THR A 544 -12.05 -6.88 3.69
C THR A 544 -13.24 -7.24 2.82
N ASN A 545 -13.03 -7.92 1.69
CA ASN A 545 -14.14 -8.38 0.85
C ASN A 545 -15.07 -9.32 1.63
N PRO A 546 -16.40 -9.29 1.35
CA PRO A 546 -17.34 -10.20 1.99
C PRO A 546 -17.09 -11.64 1.51
N VAL A 547 -16.83 -12.54 2.45
CA VAL A 547 -16.55 -13.96 2.21
C VAL A 547 -17.46 -14.81 3.09
N GLY A 548 -18.49 -15.40 2.49
CA GLY A 548 -19.33 -16.40 3.17
C GLY A 548 -20.07 -15.90 4.40
N ASN A 549 -20.41 -14.61 4.45
CA ASN A 549 -21.11 -13.99 5.57
C ASN A 549 -22.51 -14.64 5.76
N PRO A 550 -22.95 -14.88 7.01
CA PRO A 550 -24.24 -15.52 7.29
C PRO A 550 -25.39 -14.56 7.05
N GLN A 551 -26.51 -14.99 6.47
CA GLN A 551 -27.71 -14.16 6.33
C GLN A 551 -28.10 -13.51 7.67
N ILE A 552 -28.27 -12.18 7.67
CA ILE A 552 -28.67 -11.42 8.87
C ILE A 552 -30.16 -11.10 8.76
N SER A 553 -30.88 -11.24 9.86
CA SER A 553 -32.28 -10.79 9.97
C SER A 553 -32.52 -10.15 11.30
N GLY A 554 -33.38 -9.14 11.34
CA GLY A 554 -33.75 -8.47 12.57
C GLY A 554 -35.13 -7.84 12.49
N ILE A 555 -35.50 -7.14 13.55
CA ILE A 555 -36.76 -6.42 13.66
C ILE A 555 -36.45 -4.93 13.72
N ILE A 556 -37.15 -4.15 12.91
CA ILE A 556 -37.27 -2.71 13.10
C ILE A 556 -38.51 -2.46 13.94
N GLU A 557 -38.32 -1.89 15.11
CA GLU A 557 -39.42 -1.49 16.01
C GLU A 557 -40.02 -0.14 15.57
N PHE A 558 -39.21 0.72 14.93
CA PHE A 558 -39.61 2.05 14.49
C PHE A 558 -39.39 2.22 12.99
N PRO A 559 -40.43 2.06 12.15
CA PRO A 559 -40.32 2.24 10.70
C PRO A 559 -39.78 3.62 10.27
N GLY A 560 -39.86 4.63 11.13
CA GLY A 560 -39.24 5.95 10.94
C GLY A 560 -37.69 5.99 10.99
N LEU A 561 -37.05 4.84 11.25
CA LEU A 561 -35.60 4.64 11.09
C LEU A 561 -35.18 4.45 9.62
N VAL A 562 -36.15 4.38 8.70
CA VAL A 562 -35.92 4.33 7.26
C VAL A 562 -36.16 5.71 6.67
N ARG A 563 -35.22 6.23 5.87
CA ARG A 563 -35.34 7.53 5.19
C ARG A 563 -34.79 7.48 3.79
N SER A 564 -35.62 7.72 2.78
CA SER A 564 -35.19 7.69 1.37
C SER A 564 -34.32 6.46 1.05
N ASN A 565 -33.00 6.64 0.97
CA ASN A 565 -31.98 5.65 0.67
C ASN A 565 -31.11 5.24 1.87
N THR A 566 -31.50 5.57 3.10
CA THR A 566 -30.83 5.14 4.32
C THR A 566 -31.74 4.27 5.18
N PHE A 567 -31.13 3.25 5.79
CA PHE A 567 -31.78 2.28 6.65
C PHE A 567 -31.01 2.19 7.97
N THR A 568 -31.58 2.74 9.04
CA THR A 568 -30.94 2.77 10.36
C THR A 568 -31.38 1.58 11.21
N ILE A 569 -30.42 0.91 11.84
CA ILE A 569 -30.64 -0.19 12.79
C ILE A 569 -30.08 0.24 14.15
N ILE A 570 -30.94 0.28 15.16
CA ILE A 570 -30.56 0.58 16.54
C ILE A 570 -30.08 -0.71 17.21
N GLN A 571 -29.00 -0.60 17.99
CA GLN A 571 -28.33 -1.72 18.66
C GLN A 571 -28.07 -2.89 17.69
N PRO A 572 -27.32 -2.65 16.59
CA PRO A 572 -27.08 -3.66 15.58
C PRO A 572 -26.42 -4.90 16.19
N ALA A 573 -26.88 -6.09 15.81
CA ALA A 573 -26.32 -7.36 16.26
C ALA A 573 -24.83 -7.46 15.94
N SER A 574 -24.09 -8.29 16.70
CA SER A 574 -22.65 -8.48 16.50
C SER A 574 -22.30 -8.88 15.06
N ASP A 575 -23.12 -9.72 14.44
CA ASP A 575 -22.90 -10.17 13.07
C ASP A 575 -22.97 -9.02 12.06
N LEU A 576 -23.80 -8.01 12.33
CA LEU A 576 -23.87 -6.81 11.49
C LEU A 576 -22.59 -5.98 11.62
N GLN A 577 -22.02 -5.90 12.84
CA GLN A 577 -20.81 -5.12 13.13
C GLN A 577 -19.52 -5.80 12.66
N LEU A 578 -19.49 -7.13 12.60
CA LEU A 578 -18.28 -7.91 12.28
C LEU A 578 -18.08 -8.17 10.79
N ASN A 579 -19.12 -8.04 9.97
CA ASN A 579 -19.10 -8.41 8.56
C ASN A 579 -19.14 -7.17 7.67
N ASN A 580 -18.38 -7.19 6.57
CA ASN A 580 -18.57 -6.20 5.49
C ASN A 580 -19.91 -6.48 4.78
N LEU A 581 -20.84 -5.52 4.83
CA LEU A 581 -22.17 -5.67 4.22
C LEU A 581 -22.25 -5.01 2.84
N VAL A 582 -21.23 -4.27 2.42
CA VAL A 582 -21.22 -3.58 1.11
C VAL A 582 -21.33 -4.62 0.00
N GLY A 583 -22.28 -4.39 -0.91
CA GLY A 583 -22.66 -5.31 -1.99
C GLY A 583 -23.79 -6.28 -1.63
N SER A 584 -24.11 -6.46 -0.35
CA SER A 584 -25.21 -7.33 0.09
C SER A 584 -26.57 -6.74 -0.27
N ILE A 585 -27.59 -7.60 -0.30
CA ILE A 585 -28.96 -7.22 -0.63
C ILE A 585 -29.78 -7.01 0.64
N LEU A 586 -30.26 -5.79 0.85
CA LEU A 586 -31.24 -5.47 1.86
C LEU A 586 -32.65 -5.73 1.35
N VAL A 587 -33.40 -6.54 2.10
CA VAL A 587 -34.85 -6.65 2.06
C VAL A 587 -35.38 -5.93 3.32
N PRO A 588 -35.84 -4.68 3.21
CA PRO A 588 -36.19 -3.88 4.38
C PRO A 588 -37.48 -4.37 5.05
N ASN A 589 -38.35 -5.07 4.30
CA ASN A 589 -39.54 -5.74 4.81
C ASN A 589 -39.70 -7.11 4.14
N THR A 590 -39.57 -8.20 4.90
CA THR A 590 -39.68 -9.57 4.37
C THR A 590 -41.09 -9.94 3.89
N ALA A 591 -42.12 -9.15 4.23
CA ALA A 591 -43.45 -9.30 3.65
C ALA A 591 -43.54 -8.79 2.20
N GLU A 592 -42.63 -7.91 1.78
CA GLU A 592 -42.52 -7.36 0.43
C GLU A 592 -41.16 -7.76 -0.20
N PRO A 593 -40.94 -9.06 -0.48
CA PRO A 593 -39.63 -9.58 -0.85
C PRO A 593 -39.09 -9.06 -2.19
N GLU A 594 -39.93 -8.44 -3.02
CA GLU A 594 -39.53 -7.84 -4.30
C GLU A 594 -38.84 -6.48 -4.12
N LEU A 595 -39.03 -5.82 -2.97
CA LEU A 595 -38.37 -4.56 -2.65
C LEU A 595 -36.98 -4.83 -2.12
N LYS A 596 -36.03 -4.94 -3.03
CA LYS A 596 -34.63 -5.28 -2.74
C LYS A 596 -33.72 -4.12 -3.12
N TYR A 597 -32.68 -3.90 -2.31
CA TYR A 597 -31.73 -2.81 -2.52
C TYR A 597 -30.31 -3.29 -2.25
N ARG A 598 -29.33 -2.75 -2.98
CA ARG A 598 -27.91 -3.05 -2.71
C ARG A 598 -27.39 -2.11 -1.63
N ILE A 599 -26.71 -2.65 -0.62
CA ILE A 599 -26.00 -1.85 0.38
C ILE A 599 -24.71 -1.33 -0.26
N ILE A 600 -24.50 -0.01 -0.23
CA ILE A 600 -23.34 0.65 -0.84
C ILE A 600 -22.38 1.24 0.20
N ASP A 601 -22.88 1.50 1.40
CA ASP A 601 -22.10 2.02 2.52
C ASP A 601 -22.72 1.62 3.85
N VAL A 602 -21.89 1.49 4.89
CA VAL A 602 -22.28 1.12 6.24
C VAL A 602 -21.51 1.98 7.23
N GLU A 603 -22.23 2.81 7.97
CA GLU A 603 -21.65 3.63 9.04
C GLU A 603 -22.09 3.12 10.41
N PHE A 604 -21.14 2.91 11.31
CA PHE A 604 -21.43 2.59 12.71
C PHE A 604 -21.20 3.82 13.58
N ASN A 605 -22.27 4.27 14.23
CA ASN A 605 -22.27 5.43 15.08
C ASN A 605 -22.53 5.02 16.54
N THR A 606 -21.90 5.75 17.47
CA THR A 606 -22.20 5.67 18.90
C THR A 606 -22.81 7.00 19.33
N ASP A 607 -24.09 6.98 19.63
CA ASP A 607 -24.86 8.14 20.09
C ASP A 607 -24.87 8.20 21.62
N ALA A 608 -24.83 9.41 22.19
CA ALA A 608 -24.95 9.61 23.63
C ALA A 608 -26.41 9.86 24.02
N TYR A 609 -26.88 9.19 25.08
CA TYR A 609 -28.15 9.56 25.70
C TYR A 609 -28.03 10.97 26.31
N GLY A 610 -29.09 11.77 26.20
CA GLY A 610 -29.13 13.14 26.70
C GLY A 610 -28.55 14.21 25.79
N ASP A 611 -27.73 13.86 24.78
CA ASP A 611 -27.28 14.75 23.69
C ASP A 611 -28.34 14.71 22.58
N VAL A 612 -29.48 15.36 22.82
CA VAL A 612 -30.66 15.23 21.97
C VAL A 612 -30.38 15.82 20.58
N ASN A 613 -29.69 16.96 20.51
CA ASN A 613 -29.42 17.65 19.25
C ASN A 613 -28.22 17.06 18.45
N ASN A 614 -27.44 16.15 19.05
CA ASN A 614 -26.27 15.49 18.46
C ASN A 614 -25.14 16.47 18.09
N ASP A 615 -24.87 17.45 18.94
CA ASP A 615 -23.74 18.37 18.80
C ASP A 615 -22.47 17.93 19.55
N GLY A 616 -22.56 16.81 20.27
CA GLY A 616 -21.46 16.23 21.04
C GLY A 616 -21.38 16.74 22.49
N THR A 617 -22.32 17.58 22.93
CA THR A 617 -22.40 18.09 24.30
C THR A 617 -23.79 17.88 24.88
N ILE A 618 -23.87 17.73 26.21
CA ILE A 618 -25.16 17.63 26.93
C ILE A 618 -25.36 18.93 27.68
N ASP A 619 -26.29 19.77 27.23
CA ASP A 619 -26.52 21.11 27.79
C ASP A 619 -28.00 21.55 27.81
N SER A 620 -28.23 22.85 28.05
CA SER A 620 -29.59 23.39 28.17
C SER A 620 -30.40 23.35 26.86
N ASP A 621 -29.72 23.31 25.72
CA ASP A 621 -30.38 23.20 24.42
C ASP A 621 -30.97 21.80 24.25
N ASP A 622 -30.33 20.76 24.80
CA ASP A 622 -30.89 19.40 24.85
C ASP A 622 -32.12 19.29 25.74
N VAL A 623 -32.09 19.93 26.92
CA VAL A 623 -33.27 20.00 27.80
C VAL A 623 -34.44 20.66 27.08
N SER A 624 -34.17 21.77 26.37
CA SER A 624 -35.17 22.49 25.59
C SER A 624 -35.71 21.64 24.45
N ARG A 625 -34.84 20.87 23.78
CA ARG A 625 -35.23 19.98 22.68
C ARG A 625 -36.03 18.79 23.17
N ALA A 626 -35.64 18.13 24.26
CA ALA A 626 -36.40 17.05 24.89
C ALA A 626 -37.82 17.50 25.29
N GLN A 627 -37.98 18.74 25.79
CA GLN A 627 -39.31 19.30 26.10
C GLN A 627 -40.19 19.49 24.86
N VAL A 628 -39.60 19.75 23.69
CA VAL A 628 -40.35 19.82 22.42
C VAL A 628 -40.80 18.44 21.97
N LEU A 629 -40.08 17.38 22.37
CA LEU A 629 -40.37 15.98 22.05
C LEU A 629 -41.34 15.31 23.04
N ASP A 630 -41.71 15.96 24.14
CA ASP A 630 -42.68 15.43 25.12
C ASP A 630 -43.97 14.97 24.42
N GLY A 631 -44.30 13.69 24.59
CA GLY A 631 -45.48 13.05 24.02
C GLY A 631 -45.33 12.50 22.59
N TYR A 632 -44.20 12.68 21.90
CA TYR A 632 -43.99 12.13 20.55
C TYR A 632 -44.06 10.59 20.55
N SER A 633 -43.35 9.90 21.43
CA SER A 633 -43.31 8.42 21.47
C SER A 633 -44.61 7.79 21.97
N LYS A 634 -45.29 8.43 22.94
CA LYS A 634 -46.60 7.99 23.45
C LYS A 634 -47.70 7.96 22.38
N ASP A 635 -47.68 8.90 21.45
CA ASP A 635 -48.70 9.02 20.41
C ASP A 635 -48.47 8.08 19.22
N LEU A 636 -47.21 7.75 18.90
CA LEU A 636 -46.86 6.77 17.85
C LEU A 636 -47.37 5.36 18.17
N VAL A 637 -47.43 5.01 19.45
CA VAL A 637 -47.97 3.72 19.93
C VAL A 637 -49.51 3.72 19.96
N SER A 638 -50.16 4.87 20.13
CA SER A 638 -51.62 4.96 20.34
C SER A 638 -52.46 5.14 19.07
N GLY A 639 -51.86 5.58 17.96
CA GLY A 639 -52.53 5.72 16.65
C GLY A 639 -53.53 6.87 16.52
N SER A 640 -53.36 7.95 17.29
CA SER A 640 -54.28 9.11 17.34
C SER A 640 -54.14 10.09 16.14
N LEU A 641 -55.01 11.11 15.99
CA LEU A 641 -54.82 12.16 14.96
C LEU A 641 -53.53 12.98 15.16
N ALA A 642 -53.04 13.12 16.40
CA ALA A 642 -51.74 13.73 16.69
C ALA A 642 -50.59 12.88 16.13
N SER A 643 -50.74 11.55 16.19
CA SER A 643 -49.76 10.60 15.63
C SER A 643 -49.58 10.72 14.11
N VAL A 644 -50.60 11.18 13.36
CA VAL A 644 -50.49 11.43 11.91
C VAL A 644 -49.56 12.61 11.62
N ALA A 645 -49.67 13.70 12.39
CA ALA A 645 -48.84 14.89 12.23
C ALA A 645 -47.40 14.64 12.70
N GLN A 646 -47.22 13.95 13.83
CA GLN A 646 -45.90 13.52 14.32
C GLN A 646 -45.25 12.50 13.37
N ARG A 647 -46.03 11.56 12.80
CA ARG A 647 -45.55 10.65 11.74
C ARG A 647 -45.07 11.43 10.53
N ASN A 648 -45.80 12.45 10.09
CA ASN A 648 -45.35 13.28 8.97
C ASN A 648 -44.04 13.99 9.32
N ALA A 649 -43.88 14.51 10.54
CA ALA A 649 -42.64 15.13 11.01
C ALA A 649 -41.45 14.16 11.08
N ILE A 650 -41.69 12.86 11.26
CA ILE A 650 -40.64 11.82 11.23
C ILE A 650 -40.30 11.44 9.80
N VAL A 651 -41.32 11.24 8.95
CA VAL A 651 -41.17 10.87 7.54
C VAL A 651 -40.53 12.00 6.72
N ASP A 652 -40.85 13.26 7.02
CA ASP A 652 -40.25 14.43 6.38
C ASP A 652 -38.89 14.83 6.97
N GLY A 653 -38.47 14.17 8.06
CA GLY A 653 -37.17 14.37 8.71
C GLY A 653 -37.08 15.58 9.65
N THR A 654 -38.19 16.28 9.95
CA THR A 654 -38.22 17.39 10.90
C THR A 654 -37.89 16.97 12.34
N VAL A 655 -38.26 15.73 12.70
CA VAL A 655 -37.90 15.07 13.96
C VAL A 655 -37.35 13.69 13.62
N THR A 656 -36.24 13.30 14.24
CA THR A 656 -35.59 12.02 13.94
C THR A 656 -35.89 10.99 15.01
N MET A 657 -35.94 9.70 14.66
CA MET A 657 -36.17 8.64 15.67
C MET A 657 -34.96 8.51 16.61
N GLU A 658 -33.77 8.77 16.08
CA GLU A 658 -32.54 8.80 16.84
C GLU A 658 -32.56 9.90 17.91
N GLU A 659 -33.12 11.06 17.58
CA GLU A 659 -33.34 12.16 18.52
C GLU A 659 -34.36 11.79 19.61
N ILE A 660 -35.43 11.07 19.25
CA ILE A 660 -36.40 10.55 20.22
C ILE A 660 -35.72 9.58 21.19
N ILE A 661 -34.88 8.66 20.69
CA ILE A 661 -34.15 7.69 21.52
C ILE A 661 -33.13 8.38 22.42
N ARG A 662 -32.39 9.39 21.93
CA ARG A 662 -31.44 10.16 22.77
C ARG A 662 -32.16 10.92 23.89
N ALA A 663 -33.39 11.35 23.65
CA ALA A 663 -34.20 12.07 24.63
C ALA A 663 -34.83 11.16 25.69
N ASP A 664 -35.11 9.88 25.41
CA ASP A 664 -35.62 8.90 26.38
C ASP A 664 -34.49 8.39 27.29
N VAL A 665 -34.13 9.19 28.29
CA VAL A 665 -33.05 8.88 29.23
C VAL A 665 -33.50 8.00 30.40
N THR A 666 -34.81 7.78 30.51
CA THR A 666 -35.43 6.88 31.51
C THR A 666 -35.56 5.43 31.03
N ASP A 667 -35.48 5.18 29.71
CA ASP A 667 -35.61 3.87 29.06
C ASP A 667 -36.99 3.22 29.30
N ASP A 668 -38.04 4.04 29.34
CA ASP A 668 -39.43 3.56 29.50
C ASP A 668 -40.23 3.55 28.19
N GLY A 669 -39.60 3.98 27.08
CA GLY A 669 -40.17 4.05 25.75
C GLY A 669 -41.03 5.30 25.52
N ILE A 670 -41.09 6.23 26.48
CA ILE A 670 -41.91 7.44 26.43
C ILE A 670 -41.06 8.66 26.82
N ILE A 671 -41.04 9.70 25.98
CA ILE A 671 -40.46 10.98 26.38
C ILE A 671 -41.54 11.73 27.14
N ASP A 672 -41.32 11.93 28.43
CA ASP A 672 -42.20 12.70 29.30
C ASP A 672 -41.43 13.74 30.13
N ILE A 673 -42.11 14.40 31.08
CA ILE A 673 -41.50 15.46 31.89
C ILE A 673 -40.29 14.99 32.73
N THR A 674 -40.14 13.69 32.93
CA THR A 674 -39.06 13.07 33.70
C THR A 674 -37.74 13.11 32.94
N ASP A 675 -37.76 12.94 31.61
CA ASP A 675 -36.54 12.89 30.81
C ASP A 675 -35.80 14.23 30.77
N PRO A 676 -36.42 15.38 30.43
CA PRO A 676 -35.74 16.67 30.49
C PRO A 676 -35.26 17.01 31.91
N GLN A 677 -35.95 16.53 32.95
CA GLN A 677 -35.51 16.72 34.33
C GLN A 677 -34.24 15.91 34.64
N MET A 678 -34.14 14.68 34.11
CA MET A 678 -32.93 13.86 34.25
C MET A 678 -31.76 14.42 33.45
N ILE A 679 -31.98 14.91 32.23
CA ILE A 679 -30.96 15.64 31.45
C ILE A 679 -30.48 16.86 32.24
N GLN A 680 -31.41 17.64 32.81
CA GLN A 680 -31.07 18.79 33.65
C GLN A 680 -30.27 18.42 34.91
N GLN A 681 -30.57 17.27 35.53
CA GLN A 681 -29.83 16.75 36.67
C GLN A 681 -28.44 16.23 36.27
N ASN A 682 -28.30 15.61 35.11
CA ASN A 682 -27.01 15.21 34.55
C ASN A 682 -26.09 16.43 34.35
N ILE A 683 -26.60 17.50 33.74
CA ILE A 683 -25.86 18.76 33.56
C ILE A 683 -25.42 19.36 34.90
N ALA A 684 -26.29 19.35 35.90
CA ALA A 684 -26.03 19.98 37.19
C ALA A 684 -25.13 19.15 38.12
N LEU A 685 -25.23 17.82 38.07
CA LEU A 685 -24.68 16.92 39.09
C LEU A 685 -23.87 15.74 38.53
N GLY A 686 -23.81 15.56 37.20
CA GLY A 686 -23.17 14.40 36.56
C GLY A 686 -23.88 13.08 36.84
N THR A 687 -25.19 13.10 37.11
CA THR A 687 -25.96 11.90 37.41
C THR A 687 -26.14 11.05 36.15
N ALA A 688 -25.75 9.78 36.21
CA ALA A 688 -25.91 8.85 35.09
C ALA A 688 -27.40 8.64 34.75
N PHE A 689 -27.70 8.50 33.46
CA PHE A 689 -29.04 8.14 33.00
C PHE A 689 -29.37 6.68 33.29
N ILE A 690 -30.67 6.36 33.33
CA ILE A 690 -31.13 4.98 33.53
C ILE A 690 -30.90 4.18 32.26
N ALA A 691 -31.14 4.78 31.09
CA ALA A 691 -30.86 4.21 29.76
C ALA A 691 -29.38 3.89 29.51
N GLY A 692 -28.48 4.38 30.36
CA GLY A 692 -27.03 4.25 30.20
C GLY A 692 -26.40 5.49 29.56
N SER A 693 -25.15 5.36 29.12
CA SER A 693 -24.39 6.49 28.55
C SER A 693 -24.57 6.65 27.04
N ASN A 694 -24.69 5.53 26.32
CA ASN A 694 -24.71 5.52 24.87
C ASN A 694 -25.47 4.33 24.31
N PHE A 695 -25.81 4.41 23.02
CA PHE A 695 -26.26 3.29 22.21
C PHE A 695 -25.54 3.32 20.86
N ASN A 696 -25.46 2.15 20.22
CA ASN A 696 -24.86 2.03 18.90
C ASN A 696 -25.98 1.97 17.84
N ARG A 697 -25.72 2.56 16.68
CA ARG A 697 -26.56 2.38 15.49
C ARG A 697 -25.72 2.06 14.27
N ALA A 698 -26.27 1.27 13.36
CA ALA A 698 -25.74 1.08 12.02
C ALA A 698 -26.62 1.84 11.03
N VAL A 699 -26.03 2.64 10.15
CA VAL A 699 -26.72 3.34 9.07
C VAL A 699 -26.27 2.68 7.76
N LEU A 700 -27.21 2.03 7.08
CA LEU A 700 -26.95 1.42 5.77
C LEU A 700 -27.40 2.41 4.69
N THR A 701 -26.50 2.80 3.81
CA THR A 701 -26.86 3.53 2.59
C THR A 701 -27.08 2.54 1.46
N ILE A 702 -28.16 2.73 0.69
CA ILE A 702 -28.57 1.78 -0.35
C ILE A 702 -28.72 2.42 -1.74
N GLU A 703 -28.62 1.60 -2.77
CA GLU A 703 -28.96 1.93 -4.16
C GLU A 703 -29.97 0.94 -4.76
N SER A 704 -30.64 1.36 -5.83
CA SER A 704 -31.51 0.49 -6.64
C SER A 704 -30.70 -0.60 -7.35
N LEU A 705 -31.18 -1.84 -7.37
CA LEU A 705 -30.42 -2.94 -8.01
C LEU A 705 -30.29 -2.81 -9.52
N THR A 706 -31.34 -2.35 -10.19
CA THR A 706 -31.42 -2.33 -11.66
C THR A 706 -31.17 -0.95 -12.25
N ASN A 707 -31.33 0.12 -11.47
CA ASN A 707 -31.19 1.51 -11.91
C ASN A 707 -30.42 2.38 -10.90
N PRO A 708 -29.22 1.95 -10.47
CA PRO A 708 -28.54 2.56 -9.33
C PRO A 708 -28.09 4.01 -9.58
N LEU A 709 -27.76 4.36 -10.83
CA LEU A 709 -27.28 5.71 -11.19
C LEU A 709 -28.39 6.72 -11.51
N THR A 710 -29.60 6.24 -11.81
CA THR A 710 -30.71 7.10 -12.30
C THR A 710 -31.84 7.25 -11.30
N THR A 711 -31.91 6.38 -10.28
CA THR A 711 -32.98 6.39 -9.29
C THR A 711 -32.41 6.29 -7.87
N THR A 712 -32.52 7.38 -7.10
CA THR A 712 -32.32 7.30 -5.65
C THR A 712 -33.50 6.53 -5.06
N PRO A 713 -33.29 5.37 -4.42
CA PRO A 713 -34.38 4.61 -3.84
C PRO A 713 -35.07 5.42 -2.73
N ASN A 714 -36.39 5.26 -2.64
CA ASN A 714 -37.18 5.79 -1.54
C ASN A 714 -38.02 4.66 -0.95
N MET A 715 -37.46 4.00 0.07
CA MET A 715 -38.08 2.84 0.70
C MET A 715 -39.45 3.16 1.31
N ILE A 716 -39.61 4.38 1.85
CA ILE A 716 -40.88 4.83 2.45
C ILE A 716 -42.01 4.90 1.41
N THR A 717 -41.71 5.38 0.21
CA THR A 717 -42.71 5.50 -0.86
C THR A 717 -42.98 4.14 -1.51
N ALA A 718 -41.98 3.27 -1.56
CA ALA A 718 -42.08 1.95 -2.14
C ALA A 718 -42.89 0.97 -1.27
N ASP A 719 -42.79 1.06 0.05
CA ASP A 719 -43.53 0.21 0.99
C ASP A 719 -44.37 1.04 1.98
N SER A 720 -45.69 0.92 1.83
CA SER A 720 -46.66 1.63 2.68
C SER A 720 -46.59 1.25 4.17
N ALA A 721 -45.99 0.11 4.52
CA ALA A 721 -45.81 -0.30 5.90
C ALA A 721 -44.91 0.66 6.70
N PHE A 722 -43.95 1.33 6.05
CA PHE A 722 -43.14 2.38 6.68
C PHE A 722 -43.93 3.65 7.03
N ASN A 723 -45.12 3.81 6.45
CA ASN A 723 -46.02 4.94 6.69
C ASN A 723 -47.24 4.60 7.56
N ALA A 724 -47.39 3.33 7.96
CA ALA A 724 -48.54 2.87 8.71
C ALA A 724 -48.54 3.40 10.15
N VAL A 725 -49.73 3.74 10.66
CA VAL A 725 -49.91 4.23 12.04
C VAL A 725 -51.09 3.47 12.66
N PRO A 726 -50.96 2.89 13.87
CA PRO A 726 -49.75 2.84 14.71
C PRO A 726 -48.60 2.08 14.03
N PHE A 727 -47.36 2.44 14.36
CA PHE A 727 -46.20 1.73 13.82
C PHE A 727 -46.22 0.27 14.25
N THR A 728 -45.88 -0.61 13.32
CA THR A 728 -45.79 -2.06 13.56
C THR A 728 -44.37 -2.52 13.31
N ASN A 729 -43.92 -3.49 14.10
CA ASN A 729 -42.63 -4.11 13.91
C ASN A 729 -42.52 -4.74 12.52
N LEU A 730 -41.44 -4.41 11.80
CA LEU A 730 -41.13 -4.98 10.49
C LEU A 730 -39.92 -5.89 10.61
N THR A 731 -39.97 -7.05 9.96
CA THR A 731 -38.80 -7.93 9.88
C THR A 731 -38.00 -7.60 8.63
N TYR A 732 -36.72 -7.30 8.79
CA TYR A 732 -35.79 -7.09 7.69
C TYR A 732 -34.87 -8.30 7.52
N ARG A 733 -34.27 -8.40 6.34
CA ARG A 733 -33.28 -9.42 6.00
C ARG A 733 -32.18 -8.82 5.14
N ILE A 734 -30.93 -9.21 5.41
CA ILE A 734 -29.76 -8.90 4.58
C ILE A 734 -29.25 -10.23 4.03
N ASP A 735 -29.37 -10.39 2.72
CA ASP A 735 -28.89 -11.54 1.97
C ASP A 735 -27.49 -11.23 1.43
N PHE A 736 -26.52 -12.05 1.78
CA PHE A 736 -25.14 -11.86 1.35
C PHE A 736 -24.94 -12.31 -0.08
N VAL A 737 -24.27 -11.44 -0.83
CA VAL A 737 -23.82 -11.72 -2.19
C VAL A 737 -22.32 -11.74 -2.16
N SER A 738 -21.71 -12.80 -2.69
CA SER A 738 -20.27 -12.85 -2.86
C SER A 738 -19.86 -11.74 -3.80
N LEU A 739 -19.08 -10.80 -3.28
CA LEU A 739 -18.53 -9.69 -4.03
C LEU A 739 -17.02 -9.65 -3.78
N TRP A 740 -16.27 -9.40 -4.84
CA TRP A 740 -14.86 -9.07 -4.72
C TRP A 740 -14.60 -7.79 -5.50
N VAL A 741 -14.15 -6.76 -4.80
CA VAL A 741 -13.74 -5.49 -5.39
C VAL A 741 -12.33 -5.13 -4.96
N PRO A 742 -11.54 -4.50 -5.83
CA PRO A 742 -10.14 -4.20 -5.53
C PRO A 742 -9.95 -3.31 -4.31
N HIS A 743 -10.88 -2.38 -4.09
CA HIS A 743 -10.75 -1.30 -3.11
C HIS A 743 -10.90 -1.82 -1.66
N ASN A 744 -11.48 -3.01 -1.49
CA ASN A 744 -11.55 -3.74 -0.22
C ASN A 744 -10.23 -4.43 0.17
N LEU A 745 -9.20 -4.38 -0.68
CA LEU A 745 -7.84 -4.63 -0.22
C LEU A 745 -7.35 -3.35 0.48
N GLU A 746 -7.51 -3.33 1.80
CA GLU A 746 -7.12 -2.23 2.67
C GLU A 746 -5.60 -2.24 2.85
N LEU A 747 -4.94 -1.16 2.43
CA LEU A 747 -3.50 -1.00 2.55
C LEU A 747 -3.21 0.03 3.65
N VAL A 748 -2.25 -0.30 4.51
CA VAL A 748 -1.73 0.60 5.54
C VAL A 748 -0.25 0.81 5.29
N ASP A 749 0.14 2.07 5.10
CA ASP A 749 1.54 2.46 4.98
C ASP A 749 2.23 2.38 6.35
N LEU A 750 3.28 1.57 6.45
CA LEU A 750 4.09 1.39 7.66
C LEU A 750 5.57 1.76 7.42
N ARG A 751 5.87 2.35 6.27
CA ARG A 751 7.23 2.71 5.86
C ARG A 751 7.86 3.64 6.88
N ARG A 752 9.14 3.41 7.14
CA ARG A 752 9.98 4.28 7.95
C ARG A 752 11.00 4.96 7.07
N PHE A 753 10.95 6.28 6.99
CA PHE A 753 11.87 7.04 6.16
C PHE A 753 13.18 7.36 6.88
N VAL A 754 14.29 7.27 6.14
CA VAL A 754 15.63 7.74 6.50
C VAL A 754 15.89 9.02 5.70
N PRO A 755 16.15 10.17 6.36
CA PRO A 755 16.34 11.44 5.65
C PRO A 755 17.65 11.46 4.85
N LYS A 756 17.58 11.95 3.60
CA LYS A 756 18.71 12.06 2.66
C LYS A 756 19.64 13.26 2.93
N THR A 757 19.11 14.33 3.51
CA THR A 757 19.82 15.58 3.81
C THR A 757 19.20 16.29 5.01
N PHE A 758 20.03 16.88 5.88
CA PHE A 758 19.57 17.71 7.00
C PHE A 758 18.82 18.96 6.51
N THR A 759 17.50 18.92 6.52
CA THR A 759 16.70 20.14 6.37
C THR A 759 16.81 20.96 7.65
N LYS A 760 17.22 22.22 7.51
CA LYS A 760 17.20 23.20 8.59
C LYS A 760 15.75 23.45 9.00
N PHE A 761 15.31 22.83 10.09
CA PHE A 761 13.94 22.99 10.60
C PHE A 761 13.67 24.45 10.96
N SER A 762 12.51 24.94 10.53
CA SER A 762 11.90 26.17 11.03
C SER A 762 10.88 25.81 12.12
N SER A 763 10.57 26.75 13.02
CA SER A 763 9.61 26.52 14.10
C SER A 763 8.18 26.18 13.62
N SER A 764 7.86 26.46 12.35
CA SER A 764 6.58 26.10 11.73
C SER A 764 6.47 24.63 11.30
N ASP A 765 7.59 23.92 11.13
CA ASP A 765 7.59 22.53 10.65
C ASP A 765 7.20 21.52 11.75
N ILE A 766 7.38 21.90 13.02
CA ILE A 766 7.04 21.10 14.20
C ILE A 766 5.52 21.04 14.43
N THR A 767 4.80 22.10 14.05
CA THR A 767 3.34 22.19 14.23
C THR A 767 2.53 21.55 13.09
N ALA A 768 3.18 21.12 12.01
CA ALA A 768 2.53 20.60 10.80
C ALA A 768 2.64 19.07 10.63
N SER A 769 3.35 18.36 11.51
CA SER A 769 3.47 16.90 11.39
C SER A 769 2.20 16.21 11.86
N THR A 770 1.42 15.71 10.90
CA THR A 770 0.34 14.76 11.15
C THR A 770 0.89 13.39 11.58
N PRO A 771 0.11 12.61 12.36
CA PRO A 771 0.49 11.28 12.82
C PRO A 771 0.35 10.25 11.67
N SER A 772 1.28 10.25 10.72
CA SER A 772 1.40 9.17 9.73
C SER A 772 2.88 8.85 9.53
N GLY A 773 3.29 7.64 9.96
CA GLY A 773 4.66 7.13 9.86
C GLY A 773 5.63 7.77 10.86
N GLY A 774 6.10 7.01 11.84
CA GLY A 774 7.13 7.49 12.77
C GLY A 774 8.39 7.90 12.01
N LYS A 775 8.68 9.20 11.96
CA LYS A 775 9.95 9.73 11.43
C LYS A 775 11.05 9.51 12.46
N ASN A 776 12.12 8.82 12.07
CA ASN A 776 13.37 8.81 12.84
C ASN A 776 14.06 10.15 12.64
N ILE A 777 13.88 11.07 13.58
CA ILE A 777 14.70 12.29 13.68
C ILE A 777 15.85 11.95 14.62
N SER A 778 16.98 11.45 14.11
CA SER A 778 18.19 11.37 14.93
C SER A 778 19.45 11.65 14.12
N PHE A 779 20.32 12.47 14.71
CA PHE A 779 21.65 12.77 14.22
C PHE A 779 22.68 12.73 15.38
N ILE A 780 23.91 12.34 15.03
CA ILE A 780 25.15 12.25 15.81
C ILE A 780 26.30 12.54 14.80
N PRO A 781 27.47 13.18 15.04
CA PRO A 781 28.00 13.96 16.18
C PRO A 781 28.57 15.37 15.83
N GLY A 782 28.80 16.19 16.87
CA GLY A 782 29.28 17.60 16.87
C GLY A 782 28.76 18.29 18.14
N ASP A 783 29.20 19.52 18.48
CA ASP A 783 28.75 20.20 19.72
C ASP A 783 27.21 20.25 19.79
N LEU A 784 26.68 19.54 20.78
CA LEU A 784 25.26 19.38 21.03
C LEU A 784 24.70 20.59 21.77
N LEU A 785 23.74 21.28 21.14
CA LEU A 785 22.85 22.23 21.79
C LEU A 785 21.44 21.66 21.77
N PHE A 786 21.08 20.92 22.82
CA PHE A 786 19.70 20.51 23.05
C PHE A 786 18.88 21.68 23.61
N GLY A 787 17.74 21.96 22.97
CA GLY A 787 16.63 22.66 23.59
C GLY A 787 15.47 21.68 23.79
N GLY A 788 15.11 21.39 25.04
CA GLY A 788 14.04 20.43 25.40
C GLY A 788 14.55 19.17 26.11
N GLU A 789 13.61 18.30 26.50
CA GLU A 789 13.90 17.03 27.16
C GLU A 789 13.85 15.88 26.13
N LEU A 790 14.80 14.94 26.19
CA LEU A 790 14.72 13.68 25.44
C LEU A 790 13.72 12.76 26.16
N LEU A 791 12.86 12.05 25.42
CA LEU A 791 11.82 11.17 25.97
C LEU A 791 11.97 9.73 25.44
N ASN A 792 11.55 8.74 26.24
CA ASN A 792 11.32 7.35 25.86
C ASN A 792 10.03 7.22 25.02
N LEU A 793 9.80 6.04 24.45
CA LEU A 793 8.54 5.69 23.75
C LEU A 793 7.28 5.86 24.60
N ASP A 794 7.41 5.86 25.93
CA ASP A 794 6.34 6.08 26.90
C ASP A 794 6.27 7.55 27.41
N GLU A 795 6.92 8.47 26.71
CA GLU A 795 7.03 9.90 27.03
C GLU A 795 7.78 10.23 28.33
N THR A 796 8.40 9.25 28.99
CA THR A 796 9.25 9.53 30.17
C THR A 796 10.61 10.08 29.76
N GLN A 797 11.19 10.99 30.54
CA GLN A 797 12.47 11.61 30.17
C GLN A 797 13.61 10.56 30.03
N TYR A 798 14.16 10.44 28.82
CA TYR A 798 15.36 9.67 28.49
C TYR A 798 16.61 10.50 28.80
N LYS A 799 17.49 10.00 29.68
CA LYS A 799 18.75 10.67 30.03
C LYS A 799 19.93 9.99 29.36
N ILE A 800 20.73 10.76 28.62
CA ILE A 800 21.99 10.31 28.02
C ILE A 800 23.09 10.33 29.09
N ASP A 801 23.72 9.16 29.32
CA ASP A 801 24.58 8.85 30.47
C ASP A 801 26.06 8.60 30.06
N PHE A 802 26.73 9.58 29.48
CA PHE A 802 28.11 9.43 28.99
C PHE A 802 28.99 10.66 29.26
N GLU A 803 30.20 10.45 29.80
CA GLU A 803 31.22 11.49 30.00
C GLU A 803 32.57 10.99 29.53
N VAL A 804 33.36 11.94 29.03
CA VAL A 804 34.74 11.75 28.61
C VAL A 804 35.62 12.58 29.52
N ASN A 805 36.60 11.95 30.17
CA ASN A 805 37.68 12.67 30.85
C ASN A 805 39.02 12.39 30.16
N THR A 806 39.98 13.28 30.33
CA THR A 806 41.31 13.15 29.75
C THR A 806 42.37 13.14 30.85
N ILE A 807 43.30 12.18 30.76
CA ILE A 807 44.53 12.16 31.54
C ILE A 807 45.69 12.41 30.57
N VAL A 808 46.46 13.47 30.83
CA VAL A 808 47.61 13.86 30.02
C VAL A 808 48.89 13.48 30.76
N VAL A 809 49.73 12.68 30.14
CA VAL A 809 50.98 12.20 30.73
C VAL A 809 52.17 12.72 29.92
N ASP A 810 52.98 13.58 30.54
CA ASP A 810 54.21 14.10 29.94
C ASP A 810 55.34 13.07 30.08
N LEU A 811 55.97 12.67 28.96
CA LEU A 811 57.16 11.80 28.99
C LEU A 811 58.42 12.61 29.36
N SER A 812 59.38 11.99 30.05
CA SER A 812 60.66 12.64 30.39
C SER A 812 61.62 12.69 29.20
N ASP A 813 62.62 13.56 29.32
CA ASP A 813 63.74 13.65 28.36
C ASP A 813 64.60 12.37 28.49
N GLY A 814 64.93 11.71 27.39
CA GLY A 814 65.65 10.43 27.37
C GLY A 814 64.77 9.21 27.06
N SER A 815 65.11 8.05 27.64
CA SER A 815 64.35 6.80 27.48
C SER A 815 63.44 6.57 28.68
N THR A 816 62.17 6.28 28.43
CA THR A 816 61.15 5.95 29.44
C THR A 816 60.64 4.53 29.19
N GLN A 817 60.79 3.63 30.16
CA GLN A 817 60.23 2.29 30.10
C GLN A 817 59.62 1.89 31.45
N GLY A 818 58.38 1.38 31.43
CA GLY A 818 57.74 0.82 32.61
C GLY A 818 56.23 0.63 32.44
N GLU A 819 55.58 0.23 33.53
CA GLU A 819 54.12 0.15 33.61
C GLU A 819 53.56 1.16 34.63
N ILE A 820 52.36 1.66 34.37
CA ILE A 820 51.60 2.48 35.30
C ILE A 820 50.13 2.03 35.32
N ASN A 821 49.55 1.85 36.50
CA ASN A 821 48.14 1.49 36.62
C ASN A 821 47.26 2.74 36.55
N ILE A 822 46.74 3.02 35.36
CA ILE A 822 45.90 4.20 35.09
C ILE A 822 44.61 4.12 35.90
N PHE A 823 44.03 2.92 36.01
CA PHE A 823 42.78 2.74 36.72
C PHE A 823 42.94 3.04 38.22
N SER A 824 43.92 2.46 38.90
CA SER A 824 44.10 2.68 40.34
C SER A 824 44.62 4.08 40.68
N ASN A 825 45.47 4.66 39.82
CA ASN A 825 46.17 5.89 40.13
C ASN A 825 45.34 7.15 39.83
N PHE A 826 44.51 7.10 38.78
CA PHE A 826 43.85 8.30 38.26
C PHE A 826 42.33 8.18 38.12
N ILE A 827 41.77 6.97 38.06
CA ILE A 827 40.33 6.78 37.79
C ILE A 827 39.59 6.38 39.07
N LYS A 828 39.97 5.25 39.68
CA LYS A 828 39.35 4.70 40.89
C LYS A 828 39.46 5.68 42.06
N ASN A 829 38.33 5.95 42.72
CA ASN A 829 38.23 6.89 43.85
C ASN A 829 38.71 8.32 43.56
N LYS A 830 38.88 8.68 42.28
CA LYS A 830 39.36 9.99 41.83
C LYS A 830 38.40 10.62 40.84
N MET A 831 37.77 9.80 40.01
CA MET A 831 36.69 10.19 39.12
C MET A 831 35.32 9.84 39.70
N TYR A 832 34.29 10.55 39.26
CA TYR A 832 32.90 10.39 39.69
C TYR A 832 32.03 9.88 38.55
N PHE A 833 31.04 9.05 38.89
CA PHE A 833 29.86 8.79 38.07
C PHE A 833 28.85 9.96 38.21
N TYR A 834 27.84 9.99 37.33
CA TYR A 834 26.78 11.00 37.23
C TYR A 834 26.02 11.15 38.53
N ASP A 835 25.73 10.02 39.17
CA ASP A 835 25.02 9.94 40.43
C ASP A 835 25.84 10.51 41.62
N GLY A 836 27.05 11.02 41.35
CA GLY A 836 27.95 11.61 42.32
C GLY A 836 28.72 10.58 43.12
N THR A 837 28.59 9.29 42.81
CA THR A 837 29.40 8.24 43.44
C THR A 837 30.80 8.20 42.83
N LEU A 838 31.79 7.85 43.64
CA LEU A 838 33.15 7.65 43.16
C LEU A 838 33.25 6.36 42.35
N VAL A 839 34.11 6.36 41.34
CA VAL A 839 34.42 5.16 40.57
C VAL A 839 35.00 4.07 41.48
N ALA A 840 34.23 2.99 41.66
CA ALA A 840 34.56 1.86 42.52
C ALA A 840 35.52 0.86 41.86
N SER A 841 36.13 -0.03 42.65
CA SER A 841 37.11 -1.02 42.16
C SER A 841 36.60 -1.99 41.10
N GLY A 842 35.31 -2.37 41.15
CA GLY A 842 34.71 -3.29 40.19
C GLY A 842 34.31 -2.62 38.87
N ALA A 843 34.45 -1.30 38.73
CA ALA A 843 33.94 -0.58 37.57
C ALA A 843 34.64 -0.96 36.25
N LEU A 844 35.93 -1.31 36.32
CA LEU A 844 36.67 -1.80 35.17
C LEU A 844 36.21 -3.19 34.71
N GLU A 845 35.98 -4.11 35.67
CA GLU A 845 35.49 -5.48 35.42
C GLU A 845 34.04 -5.49 34.91
N ASN A 846 33.23 -4.54 35.37
CA ASN A 846 31.83 -4.38 34.97
C ASN A 846 31.66 -3.64 33.62
N ASN A 847 32.74 -3.36 32.88
CA ASN A 847 32.71 -2.57 31.64
C ASN A 847 32.03 -1.20 31.78
N GLN A 848 32.14 -0.58 32.95
CA GLN A 848 31.62 0.77 33.20
C GLN A 848 32.60 1.85 32.76
N ILE A 849 33.82 1.45 32.37
CA ILE A 849 34.92 2.34 32.02
C ILE A 849 35.64 1.76 30.81
N ARG A 850 35.96 2.61 29.84
CA ARG A 850 36.87 2.27 28.73
C ARG A 850 37.94 3.34 28.65
N VAL A 851 39.20 2.94 28.42
CA VAL A 851 40.30 3.91 28.23
C VAL A 851 40.97 3.67 26.90
N THR A 852 41.20 4.75 26.16
CA THR A 852 41.99 4.75 24.92
C THR A 852 43.25 5.58 25.12
N ALA A 853 44.39 5.08 24.65
CA ALA A 853 45.67 5.77 24.73
C ALA A 853 46.10 6.26 23.34
N SER A 854 46.62 7.48 23.26
CA SER A 854 47.17 8.06 22.03
C SER A 854 48.41 8.92 22.34
N ILE A 855 49.23 9.21 21.33
CA ILE A 855 50.41 10.10 21.44
C ILE A 855 50.08 11.39 20.69
N GLN A 856 50.19 12.54 21.34
CA GLN A 856 49.79 13.82 20.74
C GLN A 856 50.93 14.56 20.03
N SER A 857 52.16 14.43 20.54
CA SER A 857 53.34 15.11 19.99
C SER A 857 54.54 14.21 20.21
N PHE A 858 55.46 14.15 19.25
CA PHE A 858 56.70 13.42 19.34
C PHE A 858 57.79 14.27 18.69
N VAL A 859 58.71 14.81 19.51
CA VAL A 859 59.86 15.56 19.00
C VAL A 859 61.10 14.72 19.15
N LYS A 860 61.62 14.31 18.00
CA LYS A 860 62.88 13.58 17.87
C LYS A 860 64.04 14.51 18.21
N ASP A 861 65.07 13.93 18.82
CA ASP A 861 66.38 14.54 18.80
C ASP A 861 66.93 14.55 17.36
N SER A 862 66.72 15.67 16.66
CA SER A 862 67.49 16.01 15.47
C SER A 862 68.51 17.06 15.88
N ASP A 863 69.53 16.69 16.64
CA ASP A 863 70.80 17.39 16.53
C ASP A 863 71.11 17.42 15.03
N GLY A 864 71.04 18.62 14.43
CA GLY A 864 70.95 18.85 12.98
C GLY A 864 72.19 18.48 12.16
N TYR A 865 72.86 17.38 12.51
CA TYR A 865 73.88 16.72 11.71
C TYR A 865 73.25 15.57 10.95
N ASP A 866 73.08 15.83 9.67
CA ASP A 866 72.82 14.85 8.62
C ASP A 866 73.85 13.71 8.71
N PHE A 867 73.41 12.54 9.17
CA PHE A 867 74.24 11.35 9.32
C PHE A 867 74.30 10.57 8.00
N GLU A 868 74.81 11.22 6.95
CA GLU A 868 75.49 10.54 5.86
C GLU A 868 76.99 10.80 5.94
N SER A 869 77.70 10.17 6.89
CA SER A 869 79.09 9.74 6.64
C SER A 869 79.62 8.76 7.68
N LEU A 870 79.98 7.58 7.18
CA LEU A 870 81.20 6.82 7.49
C LEU A 870 81.66 6.79 8.95
N ASP A 871 81.07 5.91 9.75
CA ASP A 871 81.80 4.90 10.55
C ASP A 871 80.82 4.14 11.45
N GLY A 872 80.38 2.96 11.00
CA GLY A 872 80.12 1.75 11.80
C GLY A 872 79.41 1.78 13.16
N TYR A 873 78.73 2.84 13.59
CA TYR A 873 78.06 2.90 14.90
C TYR A 873 76.54 2.91 14.80
N THR A 874 75.96 1.88 15.42
CA THR A 874 74.60 1.70 15.96
C THR A 874 73.50 2.62 15.40
N LYS A 875 72.63 2.03 14.57
CA LYS A 875 71.27 2.54 14.33
C LYS A 875 70.61 2.74 15.70
N ILE A 876 70.33 3.97 16.09
CA ILE A 876 69.51 4.24 17.27
C ILE A 876 68.08 3.85 16.90
N GLU A 877 67.62 2.69 17.36
CA GLU A 877 66.22 2.27 17.21
C GLU A 877 65.34 3.23 18.03
N THR A 878 64.61 4.11 17.35
CA THR A 878 63.59 4.95 17.97
C THR A 878 62.29 4.17 18.00
N THR A 879 61.89 3.70 19.18
CA THR A 879 60.62 3.02 19.38
C THR A 879 59.80 3.76 20.41
N VAL A 880 58.59 4.18 20.05
CA VAL A 880 57.55 4.53 21.01
C VAL A 880 56.44 3.49 20.87
N ALA A 881 56.29 2.66 21.90
CA ALA A 881 55.25 1.66 22.00
C ALA A 881 54.40 1.95 23.24
N LEU A 882 53.09 2.02 23.02
CA LEU A 882 52.09 2.14 24.07
C LEU A 882 51.15 0.94 23.98
N LEU A 883 50.91 0.29 25.11
CA LEU A 883 49.91 -0.75 25.22
C LEU A 883 49.10 -0.52 26.49
N TYR A 884 47.83 -0.19 26.32
CA TYR A 884 46.88 -0.17 27.43
C TYR A 884 46.14 -1.51 27.52
N VAL A 885 46.21 -2.15 28.68
CA VAL A 885 45.56 -3.44 28.94
C VAL A 885 44.27 -3.19 29.72
N GLN A 886 43.14 -3.16 28.99
CA GLN A 886 41.82 -2.82 29.53
C GLN A 886 41.39 -3.68 30.73
N SER A 887 41.75 -4.96 30.78
CA SER A 887 41.37 -5.87 31.87
C SER A 887 42.10 -5.60 33.19
N SER A 888 43.28 -4.98 33.16
CA SER A 888 44.10 -4.71 34.35
C SER A 888 44.23 -3.20 34.67
N GLY A 889 43.87 -2.35 33.71
CA GLY A 889 44.04 -0.90 33.81
C GLY A 889 45.47 -0.43 33.65
N LEU A 890 46.39 -1.31 33.25
CA LEU A 890 47.81 -1.02 33.10
C LEU A 890 48.12 -0.39 31.74
N LEU A 891 48.84 0.72 31.76
CA LEU A 891 49.49 1.31 30.60
C LEU A 891 50.96 0.92 30.62
N ARG A 892 51.41 0.24 29.56
CA ARG A 892 52.81 -0.09 29.31
C ARG A 892 53.39 0.93 28.36
N ILE A 893 54.50 1.53 28.75
CA ILE A 893 55.19 2.56 27.99
C ILE A 893 56.60 2.05 27.71
N ARG A 894 57.01 2.15 26.44
CA ARG A 894 58.40 2.08 26.03
C ARG A 894 58.66 3.18 25.02
N ALA A 895 59.47 4.15 25.39
CA ALA A 895 59.84 5.28 24.56
C ALA A 895 61.35 5.47 24.65
N ASP A 896 62.03 5.52 23.51
CA ASP A 896 63.48 5.68 23.45
C ASP A 896 63.86 7.02 22.78
N ASN A 897 64.76 7.77 23.42
CA ASN A 897 65.32 9.05 22.95
C ASN A 897 64.29 10.17 22.71
N ILE A 898 63.38 10.37 23.68
CA ILE A 898 62.45 11.51 23.70
C ILE A 898 63.22 12.79 24.03
N ARG A 899 62.96 13.89 23.30
CA ARG A 899 63.49 15.21 23.65
C ARG A 899 62.40 16.20 24.02
N ASN A 900 62.55 16.85 25.17
CA ASN A 900 61.61 17.89 25.61
C ASN A 900 62.21 19.29 25.41
N SER A 901 61.56 20.13 24.61
CA SER A 901 62.00 21.52 24.45
C SER A 901 61.56 22.39 25.64
N ILE A 902 62.52 23.02 26.30
CA ILE A 902 62.27 23.99 27.38
C ILE A 902 61.74 25.31 26.79
N THR A 903 62.16 25.68 25.58
CA THR A 903 61.78 26.94 24.91
C THR A 903 60.47 26.86 24.12
N ARG A 904 60.00 25.64 23.82
CA ARG A 904 58.72 25.35 23.17
C ARG A 904 57.99 24.22 23.90
N PRO A 905 57.32 24.52 25.04
CA PRO A 905 56.63 23.51 25.85
C PRO A 905 55.55 22.72 25.10
N GLU A 906 55.01 23.28 24.02
CA GLU A 906 54.06 22.62 23.10
C GLU A 906 54.68 21.42 22.35
N LEU A 907 56.01 21.34 22.29
CA LEU A 907 56.76 20.28 21.62
C LEU A 907 57.15 19.11 22.54
N ARG A 908 56.60 19.05 23.76
CA ARG A 908 56.84 17.92 24.66
C ARG A 908 56.08 16.69 24.18
N THR A 909 56.69 15.52 24.34
CA THR A 909 56.01 14.26 23.98
C THR A 909 55.00 13.91 25.06
N LYS A 910 53.72 13.79 24.67
CA LYS A 910 52.60 13.54 25.58
C LYS A 910 51.82 12.30 25.20
N ILE A 911 51.44 11.52 26.19
CA ILE A 911 50.45 10.46 26.08
C ILE A 911 49.11 11.01 26.56
N ILE A 912 48.09 10.92 25.70
CA ILE A 912 46.73 11.31 26.01
C ILE A 912 45.90 10.05 26.24
N LEU A 913 45.38 9.92 27.44
CA LEU A 913 44.48 8.84 27.84
C LEU A 913 43.07 9.40 27.93
N THR A 914 42.18 8.95 27.06
CA THR A 914 40.77 9.32 27.07
C THR A 914 39.99 8.26 27.84
N VAL A 915 39.34 8.65 28.93
CA VAL A 915 38.56 7.80 29.83
C VAL A 915 37.08 8.03 29.57
N TYR A 916 36.39 6.97 29.16
CA TYR A 916 34.95 6.95 28.92
C TYR A 916 34.24 6.31 30.11
N LEU A 917 33.27 7.01 30.72
CA LEU A 917 32.52 6.55 31.90
C LEU A 917 31.04 6.33 31.54
N LYS A 918 30.50 5.13 31.82
CA LYS A 918 29.08 4.78 31.62
C LYS A 918 28.32 5.13 32.91
N LYS A 919 27.36 6.06 32.85
CA LYS A 919 26.72 6.79 33.98
C LYS A 919 27.51 8.02 34.42
N ALA A 920 27.60 9.09 33.63
CA ALA A 920 28.49 10.20 33.98
C ALA A 920 27.89 11.60 33.70
N GLY A 921 28.44 12.63 34.36
CA GLY A 921 27.94 14.02 34.38
C GLY A 921 29.05 14.97 34.76
N PHE A 922 28.96 16.26 34.36
CA PHE A 922 30.05 17.26 34.26
C PHE A 922 30.87 17.59 35.54
N ARG A 923 31.43 16.60 36.23
CA ARG A 923 32.16 16.77 37.50
C ARG A 923 33.63 16.39 37.41
N ASN A 924 34.05 15.68 36.37
CA ASN A 924 35.44 15.27 36.23
C ASN A 924 36.24 16.37 35.51
N THR A 925 37.46 16.63 35.99
CA THR A 925 38.38 17.58 35.36
C THR A 925 39.58 16.86 34.78
N GLU A 926 40.19 17.46 33.76
CA GLU A 926 41.44 16.97 33.17
C GLU A 926 42.50 16.76 34.26
N THR A 927 43.21 15.63 34.17
CA THR A 927 44.31 15.30 35.09
C THR A 927 45.62 15.31 34.31
N SER A 928 46.53 16.24 34.64
CA SER A 928 47.87 16.28 34.06
C SER A 928 48.87 15.59 34.98
N VAL A 929 49.72 14.73 34.42
CA VAL A 929 50.83 14.04 35.09
C VAL A 929 52.13 14.56 34.49
N THR A 930 52.93 15.22 35.30
CA THR A 930 54.24 15.75 34.89
C THR A 930 55.26 14.62 34.71
N SER A 931 56.33 14.89 33.97
CA SER A 931 57.37 13.88 33.73
C SER A 931 58.04 13.37 35.01
N SER A 932 58.20 14.23 36.03
CA SER A 932 58.72 13.82 37.35
C SER A 932 57.76 12.91 38.12
N GLU A 933 56.45 13.21 38.07
CA GLU A 933 55.43 12.37 38.69
C GLU A 933 55.30 11.03 37.96
N LEU A 934 55.44 11.03 36.63
CA LEU A 934 55.45 9.81 35.85
C LEU A 934 56.61 8.89 36.28
N GLU A 935 57.81 9.43 36.45
CA GLU A 935 58.98 8.64 36.89
C GLU A 935 58.77 8.00 38.27
N GLU A 936 58.06 8.66 39.19
CA GLU A 936 57.70 8.10 40.49
C GLU A 936 56.62 7.01 40.41
N LEU A 937 55.74 7.08 39.41
CA LEU A 937 54.61 6.18 39.23
C LEU A 937 54.92 4.96 38.35
N LEU A 938 56.02 5.00 37.60
CA LEU A 938 56.48 3.89 36.77
C LEU A 938 57.03 2.77 37.65
N THR A 939 56.43 1.59 37.56
CA THR A 939 57.04 0.36 38.05
C THR A 939 57.91 -0.22 36.95
N LEU A 940 59.18 -0.49 37.27
CA LEU A 940 60.13 -1.13 36.34
C LEU A 940 59.57 -2.48 35.87
N LEU A 941 59.57 -2.67 34.56
CA LEU A 941 59.16 -3.89 33.86
C LEU A 941 60.13 -5.06 34.07
#